data_AF-A0A969KH03-F1
#
_entry.id   AF-A0A969KH03-F1
#
_cell.length_a   1.000
_cell.length_b   1.000
_cell.length_c   1.000
_cell.angle_alpha   90.00
_cell.angle_beta   90.00
_cell.angle_gamma   90.00
#
_symmetry.space_group_name_H-M   'P 1'
#
loop_
_entity.id
_entity.type
_entity.pdbx_description
1 polymer ?
#
loop_
_entity_poly.entity_id
_entity_poly.type
_entity_poly.pdbx_seq_one_letter_code
_entity_poly.pdbx_strand_id
1 'polypeptide(L)'
;MHQQSKSMGLELADDSSELVWIMREANSIVAGNIGGRYLYANVYRYWNYASQLQEFASSQKPLIIYDLDCFTPAQITPLTFENRPDAPYPIPIIDTRSLKEYDELKLAQSHEKIYDSICQQIADYIVIDLGLDLQNTKEVATYLQKINFLNNCDFRSSNSVTLILEINNRYYLADLSQEIVTKVIWDNLPVAELKQIIANNPDFNFVLLSSFTKLPAVKQKLKREFSNSLFIPNIETNDFSSIWEKKLGIKFPLFGQHLDDISFFVRSAGQDLEISLPSQICYEGQQEAIVYGKYARKGGELEQHFPLKTPDVTLPFKINKEPFIDAQTDKEQAYKIENQYFADTPELSIKIRFRIKPGLTPKLEVLDENERILHSTLIDHEHIEVSTTLGFIPMSEIREFRTQKSKKNIQILSESNFYRDFESFCQFLYTHWKTSLDRDITNRISDFRSTSKPILLPILNNCYLPQIYQNYSLLERVLENLLNYRLTPQKSTSPDRKQAMNKAHKNLLLILGDSYALTSRINNLDFLFDQNLLTRSRVLNWDERLRTAAKVSCSIQRQDLYLKLFNEYTMYRNKKFYKTDVYMWGYARLLLWYVDINNTSLLEIYKQHFDIIVSHCLSLNANIPSEKSYIRDALIALIYMLTFREISPQFVEKDSSAYNQAQKLCDSLQTTPILSRKANIEDPLNQLFEQLLDGSATQEQVRNMIEID
;
A
#
# COMPACT_ATOMS: atom_id res chain seq x y z
N MET A 1 -7.74 -47.23 -33.64
CA MET A 1 -7.97 -46.91 -32.21
C MET A 1 -8.36 -45.45 -32.12
N HIS A 2 -9.67 -45.17 -32.14
CA HIS A 2 -10.24 -43.86 -31.84
C HIS A 2 -10.94 -44.00 -30.48
N GLN A 3 -10.41 -43.36 -29.46
CA GLN A 3 -11.16 -43.02 -28.27
C GLN A 3 -11.12 -41.50 -28.17
N GLN A 4 -12.26 -40.90 -28.51
CA GLN A 4 -12.55 -39.48 -28.33
C GLN A 4 -12.24 -39.09 -26.89
N SER A 5 -11.38 -38.09 -26.72
CA SER A 5 -11.33 -37.30 -25.50
C SER A 5 -12.74 -36.73 -25.26
N LYS A 6 -13.38 -37.12 -24.16
CA LYS A 6 -14.61 -36.46 -23.68
C LYS A 6 -14.27 -34.99 -23.38
N SER A 7 -14.53 -34.09 -24.32
CA SER A 7 -14.49 -32.65 -24.10
C SER A 7 -15.68 -32.26 -23.22
N MET A 8 -15.43 -31.55 -22.12
CA MET A 8 -16.48 -30.89 -21.34
C MET A 8 -16.95 -29.63 -22.07
N GLY A 9 -17.77 -29.74 -23.11
CA GLY A 9 -18.32 -28.61 -23.86
C GLY A 9 -19.54 -29.01 -24.67
N LEU A 10 -20.45 -28.07 -24.93
CA LEU A 10 -21.62 -28.31 -25.78
C LEU A 10 -21.22 -27.99 -27.23
N GLU A 11 -21.24 -29.00 -28.11
CA GLU A 11 -21.06 -28.81 -29.55
C GLU A 11 -22.38 -28.30 -30.14
N LEU A 12 -22.34 -27.13 -30.77
CA LEU A 12 -23.51 -26.49 -31.37
C LEU A 12 -23.33 -26.43 -32.87
N ALA A 13 -24.42 -26.66 -33.61
CA ALA A 13 -24.40 -26.61 -35.06
C ALA A 13 -24.31 -25.15 -35.52
N ASP A 14 -23.10 -24.63 -35.78
CA ASP A 14 -22.88 -23.26 -36.28
C ASP A 14 -21.84 -23.14 -37.40
N ASP A 15 -21.59 -24.23 -38.15
CA ASP A 15 -20.53 -24.38 -39.19
C ASP A 15 -19.10 -24.10 -38.68
N SER A 16 -18.92 -23.79 -37.39
CA SER A 16 -17.63 -23.64 -36.73
C SER A 16 -17.28 -24.91 -35.96
N SER A 17 -16.00 -25.29 -35.94
CA SER A 17 -15.51 -26.39 -35.10
C SER A 17 -15.25 -25.95 -33.65
N GLU A 18 -15.75 -24.78 -33.22
CA GLU A 18 -15.49 -24.21 -31.91
C GLU A 18 -16.54 -24.69 -30.88
N LEU A 19 -16.09 -25.39 -29.84
CA LEU A 19 -16.95 -25.79 -28.72
C LEU A 19 -17.34 -24.59 -27.87
N VAL A 20 -18.61 -24.55 -27.41
CA VAL A 20 -19.05 -23.61 -26.38
C VAL A 20 -18.91 -24.24 -25.00
N TRP A 21 -18.13 -23.62 -24.13
CA TRP A 21 -17.90 -24.08 -22.77
C TRP A 21 -19.00 -23.57 -21.84
N ILE A 22 -19.62 -24.45 -21.06
CA ILE A 22 -20.51 -24.04 -19.98
C ILE A 22 -19.67 -23.95 -18.70
N MET A 23 -19.60 -22.76 -18.12
CA MET A 23 -18.75 -22.51 -16.96
C MET A 23 -19.54 -22.05 -15.74
N ARG A 24 -18.98 -22.29 -14.56
CA ARG A 24 -19.50 -21.75 -13.30
C ARG A 24 -19.37 -20.24 -13.28
N GLU A 25 -20.26 -19.60 -12.53
CA GLU A 25 -20.18 -18.19 -12.19
C GLU A 25 -18.82 -17.93 -11.54
N ALA A 26 -18.07 -17.01 -12.14
CA ALA A 26 -16.75 -16.60 -11.72
C ALA A 26 -16.52 -15.19 -12.23
N ASN A 27 -15.70 -14.40 -11.54
CA ASN A 27 -15.40 -13.05 -11.97
C ASN A 27 -14.79 -13.03 -13.39
N SER A 28 -14.93 -11.88 -14.04
CA SER A 28 -14.42 -11.59 -15.38
C SER A 28 -12.97 -12.07 -15.56
N ILE A 29 -12.08 -11.76 -14.60
CA ILE A 29 -10.64 -12.08 -14.61
C ILE A 29 -10.39 -13.59 -14.71
N VAL A 30 -11.12 -14.42 -13.96
CA VAL A 30 -11.00 -15.89 -14.02
C VAL A 30 -11.47 -16.44 -15.37
N ALA A 31 -12.53 -15.86 -15.94
CA ALA A 31 -13.08 -16.27 -17.24
C ALA A 31 -12.13 -15.96 -18.42
N GLY A 32 -11.28 -14.94 -18.29
CA GLY A 32 -10.30 -14.55 -19.33
C GLY A 32 -9.28 -15.61 -19.72
N ASN A 33 -9.04 -16.59 -18.84
CA ASN A 33 -8.12 -17.70 -19.10
C ASN A 33 -8.72 -18.77 -20.04
N ILE A 34 -10.01 -18.69 -20.36
CA ILE A 34 -10.67 -19.63 -21.27
C ILE A 34 -10.42 -19.17 -22.70
N GLY A 35 -9.51 -19.83 -23.41
CA GLY A 35 -9.16 -19.53 -24.80
C GLY A 35 -10.25 -19.86 -25.84
N GLY A 36 -11.54 -19.84 -25.48
CA GLY A 36 -12.67 -20.22 -26.33
C GLY A 36 -14.00 -19.55 -25.91
N ARG A 37 -15.07 -19.78 -26.68
CA ARG A 37 -16.41 -19.25 -26.40
C ARG A 37 -17.02 -19.90 -25.17
N TYR A 38 -17.70 -19.13 -24.33
CA TYR A 38 -18.31 -19.66 -23.12
C TYR A 38 -19.69 -19.05 -22.85
N LEU A 39 -20.48 -19.77 -22.04
CA LEU A 39 -21.69 -19.28 -21.40
C LEU A 39 -21.61 -19.61 -19.90
N TYR A 40 -22.05 -18.67 -19.08
CA TYR A 40 -22.25 -18.94 -17.66
C TYR A 40 -23.42 -19.92 -17.47
N ALA A 41 -23.30 -20.78 -16.47
CA ALA A 41 -24.25 -21.85 -16.20
C ALA A 41 -25.67 -21.31 -15.99
N ASN A 42 -25.86 -20.31 -15.14
CA ASN A 42 -27.15 -19.65 -14.92
C ASN A 42 -27.77 -19.07 -16.21
N VAL A 43 -26.98 -18.46 -17.09
CA VAL A 43 -27.41 -17.96 -18.40
C VAL A 43 -27.84 -19.11 -19.29
N TYR A 44 -27.03 -20.17 -19.37
CA TYR A 44 -27.39 -21.37 -20.12
C TYR A 44 -28.71 -21.97 -19.59
N ARG A 45 -28.90 -22.00 -18.27
CA ARG A 45 -30.15 -22.47 -17.65
C ARG A 45 -31.34 -21.58 -17.97
N TYR A 46 -31.19 -20.25 -17.94
CA TYR A 46 -32.23 -19.33 -18.39
C TYR A 46 -32.63 -19.64 -19.83
N TRP A 47 -31.67 -19.77 -20.75
CA TRP A 47 -31.98 -20.02 -22.15
C TRP A 47 -32.60 -21.39 -22.43
N ASN A 48 -32.32 -22.42 -21.62
CA ASN A 48 -33.04 -23.70 -21.74
C ASN A 48 -34.55 -23.56 -21.46
N TYR A 49 -34.97 -22.56 -20.69
CA TYR A 49 -36.35 -22.40 -20.24
C TYR A 49 -36.91 -20.99 -20.49
N ALA A 50 -36.36 -20.26 -21.47
CA ALA A 50 -36.64 -18.84 -21.66
C ALA A 50 -38.14 -18.56 -21.89
N SER A 51 -38.85 -19.44 -22.59
CA SER A 51 -40.29 -19.32 -22.80
C SER A 51 -41.11 -19.39 -21.50
N GLN A 52 -40.63 -20.14 -20.51
CA GLN A 52 -41.27 -20.29 -19.20
C GLN A 52 -40.84 -19.20 -18.20
N LEU A 53 -39.68 -18.58 -18.42
CA LEU A 53 -39.09 -17.59 -17.50
C LEU A 53 -39.29 -16.13 -17.94
N GLN A 54 -39.98 -15.90 -19.06
CA GLN A 54 -40.15 -14.57 -19.68
C GLN A 54 -40.81 -13.54 -18.75
N GLU A 55 -41.74 -13.97 -17.89
CA GLU A 55 -42.40 -13.08 -16.93
C GLU A 55 -41.44 -12.53 -15.88
N PHE A 56 -40.49 -13.35 -15.43
CA PHE A 56 -39.46 -12.93 -14.48
C PHE A 56 -38.41 -12.05 -15.16
N ALA A 57 -38.10 -12.33 -16.43
CA ALA A 57 -37.19 -11.51 -17.22
C ALA A 57 -37.74 -10.10 -17.52
N SER A 58 -39.05 -9.92 -17.42
CA SER A 58 -39.72 -8.62 -17.56
C SER A 58 -39.91 -7.90 -16.20
N SER A 59 -39.55 -8.55 -15.10
CA SER A 59 -39.62 -8.00 -13.75
C SER A 59 -38.43 -7.10 -13.43
N GLN A 60 -38.61 -6.18 -12.49
CA GLN A 60 -37.51 -5.39 -11.93
C GLN A 60 -36.68 -6.19 -10.91
N LYS A 61 -37.21 -7.32 -10.43
CA LYS A 61 -36.53 -8.18 -9.45
C LYS A 61 -35.54 -9.12 -10.13
N PRO A 62 -34.28 -9.22 -9.65
CA PRO A 62 -33.31 -10.17 -10.20
C PRO A 62 -33.78 -11.62 -10.01
N LEU A 63 -33.37 -12.50 -10.93
CA LEU A 63 -33.74 -13.91 -10.96
C LEU A 63 -32.62 -14.79 -10.39
N ILE A 64 -32.96 -15.60 -9.39
CA ILE A 64 -32.10 -16.63 -8.80
C ILE A 64 -32.53 -17.99 -9.35
N ILE A 65 -31.55 -18.77 -9.82
CA ILE A 65 -31.78 -20.13 -10.32
C ILE A 65 -30.99 -21.10 -9.44
N TYR A 66 -31.71 -21.95 -8.71
CA TYR A 66 -31.14 -23.11 -8.02
C TYR A 66 -31.19 -24.32 -8.95
N ASP A 67 -30.05 -24.95 -9.21
CA ASP A 67 -29.95 -26.19 -10.01
C ASP A 67 -29.43 -27.33 -9.13
N LEU A 68 -30.34 -28.20 -8.68
CA LEU A 68 -29.97 -29.32 -7.80
C LEU A 68 -29.43 -30.55 -8.56
N ASP A 69 -29.26 -30.48 -9.88
CA ASP A 69 -28.80 -31.62 -10.68
C ASP A 69 -27.33 -31.54 -11.08
N CYS A 70 -26.77 -30.34 -11.24
CA CYS A 70 -25.44 -30.18 -11.84
C CYS A 70 -24.55 -29.12 -11.16
N PHE A 71 -25.13 -28.14 -10.46
CA PHE A 71 -24.37 -27.02 -9.91
C PHE A 71 -24.73 -26.78 -8.45
N THR A 72 -23.75 -27.00 -7.57
CA THR A 72 -23.88 -26.54 -6.20
C THR A 72 -23.87 -25.01 -6.20
N PRO A 73 -24.80 -24.34 -5.50
CA PRO A 73 -24.77 -22.90 -5.27
C PRO A 73 -23.63 -22.50 -4.32
N ALA A 74 -22.40 -22.98 -4.55
CA ALA A 74 -21.21 -22.50 -3.86
C ALA A 74 -20.98 -21.01 -4.16
N GLN A 75 -21.46 -20.57 -5.32
CA GLN A 75 -21.61 -19.19 -5.73
C GLN A 75 -22.98 -19.03 -6.39
N ILE A 76 -23.70 -17.97 -6.05
CA ILE A 76 -24.96 -17.58 -6.68
C ILE A 76 -24.74 -16.22 -7.31
N THR A 77 -25.12 -16.10 -8.57
CA THR A 77 -25.17 -14.82 -9.26
C THR A 77 -26.59 -14.59 -9.77
N PRO A 78 -27.30 -13.58 -9.25
CA PRO A 78 -28.60 -13.19 -9.77
C PRO A 78 -28.49 -12.74 -11.23
N LEU A 79 -29.51 -13.08 -12.02
CA LEU A 79 -29.66 -12.55 -13.37
C LEU A 79 -30.57 -11.33 -13.35
N THR A 80 -30.07 -10.21 -13.85
CA THR A 80 -30.91 -9.09 -14.29
C THR A 80 -31.10 -9.19 -15.80
N PHE A 81 -31.95 -8.35 -16.39
CA PHE A 81 -32.30 -8.47 -17.81
C PHE A 81 -32.36 -7.10 -18.49
N GLU A 82 -31.89 -7.04 -19.73
CA GLU A 82 -32.02 -5.85 -20.59
C GLU A 82 -32.76 -6.20 -21.87
N ASN A 83 -33.79 -5.42 -22.19
CA ASN A 83 -34.49 -5.52 -23.46
C ASN A 83 -33.71 -4.79 -24.54
N ARG A 84 -33.29 -5.51 -25.58
CA ARG A 84 -32.61 -4.91 -26.72
C ARG A 84 -33.49 -4.92 -27.98
N PRO A 85 -33.46 -3.88 -28.81
CA PRO A 85 -34.26 -3.82 -30.05
C PRO A 85 -33.93 -4.94 -31.05
N ASP A 86 -32.70 -5.46 -31.00
CA ASP A 86 -32.15 -6.49 -31.89
C ASP A 86 -32.30 -7.92 -31.33
N ALA A 87 -32.91 -8.09 -30.16
CA ALA A 87 -33.05 -9.40 -29.51
C ALA A 87 -34.52 -9.82 -29.35
N PRO A 88 -34.89 -11.07 -29.67
CA PRO A 88 -36.26 -11.56 -29.53
C PRO A 88 -36.66 -11.87 -28.07
N TYR A 89 -35.69 -11.94 -27.16
CA TYR A 89 -35.88 -12.17 -25.72
C TYR A 89 -35.05 -11.16 -24.93
N PRO A 90 -35.42 -10.84 -23.67
CA PRO A 90 -34.58 -10.07 -22.78
C PRO A 90 -33.22 -10.77 -22.58
N ILE A 91 -32.14 -10.00 -22.68
CA ILE A 91 -30.78 -10.52 -22.55
C ILE A 91 -30.41 -10.58 -21.06
N PRO A 92 -29.99 -11.75 -20.55
CA PRO A 92 -29.55 -11.88 -19.18
C PRO A 92 -28.25 -11.11 -18.96
N ILE A 93 -28.20 -10.30 -17.90
CA ILE A 93 -27.07 -9.51 -17.48
C ILE A 93 -26.53 -10.11 -16.18
N ILE A 94 -25.23 -10.32 -16.15
CA ILE A 94 -24.52 -10.95 -15.04
C ILE A 94 -23.72 -9.91 -14.29
N ASP A 95 -23.86 -9.87 -12.97
CA ASP A 95 -23.04 -9.05 -12.09
C ASP A 95 -22.15 -9.90 -11.17
N THR A 96 -20.87 -10.02 -11.54
CA THR A 96 -19.88 -10.76 -10.76
C THR A 96 -19.02 -9.87 -9.87
N ARG A 97 -19.29 -8.56 -9.80
CA ARG A 97 -18.47 -7.60 -9.04
C ARG A 97 -18.58 -7.81 -7.53
N SER A 98 -19.77 -8.23 -7.09
CA SER A 98 -20.15 -8.32 -5.67
C SER A 98 -20.59 -9.73 -5.25
N LEU A 99 -19.88 -10.79 -5.66
CA LEU A 99 -20.27 -12.18 -5.35
C LEU A 99 -20.48 -12.46 -3.85
N LYS A 100 -19.76 -11.75 -2.96
CA LYS A 100 -19.91 -11.85 -1.50
C LYS A 100 -21.25 -11.33 -1.00
N GLU A 101 -21.84 -10.34 -1.67
CA GLU A 101 -23.15 -9.77 -1.29
C GLU A 101 -24.28 -10.80 -1.46
N TYR A 102 -24.04 -11.88 -2.22
CA TYR A 102 -25.00 -12.96 -2.47
C TYR A 102 -24.77 -14.20 -1.61
N ASP A 103 -23.90 -14.12 -0.58
CA ASP A 103 -23.60 -15.27 0.29
C ASP A 103 -24.84 -15.77 1.04
N GLU A 104 -25.76 -14.87 1.43
CA GLU A 104 -27.00 -15.22 2.13
C GLU A 104 -28.00 -16.02 1.26
N LEU A 105 -27.80 -16.02 -0.05
CA LEU A 105 -28.65 -16.78 -0.99
C LEU A 105 -28.17 -18.24 -1.10
N LYS A 106 -26.97 -18.57 -0.63
CA LYS A 106 -26.36 -19.90 -0.81
C LYS A 106 -27.04 -20.95 0.06
N LEU A 107 -27.11 -22.18 -0.46
CA LEU A 107 -27.52 -23.35 0.33
C LEU A 107 -26.30 -23.90 1.08
N ALA A 108 -26.51 -24.33 2.33
CA ALA A 108 -25.51 -24.95 3.18
C ALA A 108 -25.06 -26.32 2.65
N GLN A 109 -25.95 -27.04 1.97
CA GLN A 109 -25.67 -28.35 1.39
C GLN A 109 -25.42 -28.27 -0.12
N SER A 110 -24.45 -29.07 -0.58
CA SER A 110 -24.12 -29.19 -2.00
C SER A 110 -25.07 -30.13 -2.73
N HIS A 111 -25.24 -29.95 -4.05
CA HIS A 111 -26.11 -30.85 -4.82
C HIS A 111 -25.58 -32.28 -4.83
N GLU A 112 -24.25 -32.46 -4.86
CA GLU A 112 -23.61 -33.78 -4.79
C GLU A 112 -23.97 -34.47 -3.46
N LYS A 113 -23.90 -33.75 -2.33
CA LYS A 113 -24.26 -34.30 -1.02
C LYS A 113 -25.74 -34.67 -0.91
N ILE A 114 -26.63 -33.86 -1.49
CA ILE A 114 -28.06 -34.15 -1.53
C ILE A 114 -28.30 -35.42 -2.35
N TYR A 115 -27.72 -35.50 -3.55
CA TYR A 115 -27.86 -36.65 -4.44
C TYR A 115 -27.24 -37.93 -3.84
N ASP A 116 -26.05 -37.83 -3.23
CA ASP A 116 -25.38 -38.94 -2.55
C ASP A 116 -26.23 -39.48 -1.39
N SER A 117 -26.86 -38.58 -0.61
CA SER A 117 -27.72 -38.97 0.50
C SER A 117 -29.00 -39.66 0.01
N ILE A 118 -29.57 -39.20 -1.11
CA ILE A 118 -30.71 -39.85 -1.76
C ILE A 118 -30.31 -41.24 -2.28
N CYS A 119 -29.21 -41.36 -3.01
CA CYS A 119 -28.72 -42.65 -3.51
C CYS A 119 -28.40 -43.62 -2.37
N GLN A 120 -27.81 -43.14 -1.28
CA GLN A 120 -27.51 -43.95 -0.10
C GLN A 120 -28.79 -44.49 0.56
N GLN A 121 -29.79 -43.64 0.80
CA GLN A 121 -31.04 -44.08 1.41
C GLN A 121 -31.85 -45.02 0.50
N ILE A 122 -31.87 -44.76 -0.82
CA ILE A 122 -32.49 -45.71 -1.77
C ILE A 122 -31.75 -47.05 -1.76
N ALA A 123 -30.41 -47.03 -1.71
CA ALA A 123 -29.61 -48.24 -1.61
C ALA A 123 -29.90 -49.03 -0.33
N ASP A 124 -30.08 -48.37 0.81
CA ASP A 124 -30.47 -49.03 2.07
C ASP A 124 -31.81 -49.74 1.91
N TYR A 125 -32.81 -49.09 1.31
CA TYR A 125 -34.10 -49.71 1.02
C TYR A 125 -33.96 -50.96 0.15
N ILE A 126 -33.18 -50.88 -0.93
CA ILE A 126 -32.95 -52.00 -1.85
C ILE A 126 -32.24 -53.16 -1.15
N VAL A 127 -31.19 -52.89 -0.38
CA VAL A 127 -30.41 -53.93 0.32
C VAL A 127 -31.28 -54.65 1.35
N ILE A 128 -32.10 -53.92 2.10
CA ILE A 128 -33.02 -54.49 3.08
C ILE A 128 -34.10 -55.33 2.40
N ASP A 129 -34.72 -54.82 1.33
CA ASP A 129 -35.79 -55.50 0.59
C ASP A 129 -35.30 -56.82 -0.04
N LEU A 130 -34.07 -56.82 -0.57
CA LEU A 130 -33.42 -58.02 -1.12
C LEU A 130 -32.83 -58.97 -0.06
N GLY A 131 -32.89 -58.61 1.23
CA GLY A 131 -32.34 -59.42 2.33
C GLY A 131 -30.81 -59.57 2.28
N LEU A 132 -30.11 -58.55 1.77
CA LEU A 132 -28.65 -58.53 1.64
C LEU A 132 -27.97 -57.96 2.90
N ASP A 133 -26.67 -58.21 3.06
CA ASP A 133 -25.87 -57.59 4.12
C ASP A 133 -25.79 -56.06 3.90
N LEU A 134 -25.96 -55.28 4.97
CA LEU A 134 -25.85 -53.82 5.00
C LEU A 134 -24.50 -53.31 4.47
N GLN A 135 -23.45 -54.13 4.51
CA GLN A 135 -22.16 -53.79 3.89
C GLN A 135 -22.28 -53.54 2.37
N ASN A 136 -23.29 -54.11 1.70
CA ASN A 136 -23.52 -53.93 0.26
C ASN A 136 -24.17 -52.58 -0.09
N THR A 137 -24.68 -51.81 0.88
CA THR A 137 -25.35 -50.52 0.61
C THR A 137 -24.43 -49.59 -0.19
N LYS A 138 -23.15 -49.52 0.16
CA LYS A 138 -22.20 -48.64 -0.52
C LYS A 138 -22.04 -49.00 -2.01
N GLU A 139 -22.02 -50.28 -2.33
CA GLU A 139 -21.90 -50.77 -3.72
C GLU A 139 -23.15 -50.40 -4.53
N VAL A 140 -24.34 -50.61 -3.95
CA VAL A 140 -25.62 -50.25 -4.57
C VAL A 140 -25.75 -48.72 -4.75
N ALA A 141 -25.39 -47.93 -3.74
CA ALA A 141 -25.39 -46.47 -3.83
C ALA A 141 -24.45 -45.98 -4.96
N THR A 142 -23.26 -46.57 -5.06
CA THR A 142 -22.29 -46.28 -6.13
C THR A 142 -22.85 -46.63 -7.51
N TYR A 143 -23.59 -47.74 -7.61
CA TYR A 143 -24.28 -48.11 -8.85
C TYR A 143 -25.35 -47.07 -9.24
N LEU A 144 -26.23 -46.68 -8.30
CA LEU A 144 -27.26 -45.67 -8.53
C LEU A 144 -26.68 -44.32 -8.98
N GLN A 145 -25.55 -43.93 -8.40
CA GLN A 145 -24.80 -42.74 -8.83
C GLN A 145 -24.27 -42.89 -10.26
N LYS A 146 -23.63 -44.02 -10.58
CA LYS A 146 -23.05 -44.28 -11.92
C LYS A 146 -24.09 -44.23 -13.03
N ILE A 147 -25.30 -44.74 -12.78
CA ILE A 147 -26.38 -44.73 -13.77
C ILE A 147 -27.14 -43.40 -13.83
N ASN A 148 -26.80 -42.42 -12.97
CA ASN A 148 -27.52 -41.17 -12.83
C ASN A 148 -29.04 -41.40 -12.71
N PHE A 149 -29.42 -42.23 -11.73
CA PHE A 149 -30.75 -42.82 -11.55
C PHE A 149 -31.90 -41.84 -11.81
N LEU A 150 -31.87 -40.65 -11.20
CA LEU A 150 -32.97 -39.69 -11.28
C LEU A 150 -33.07 -38.97 -12.64
N ASN A 151 -31.97 -38.89 -13.38
CA ASN A 151 -31.98 -38.29 -14.72
C ASN A 151 -32.40 -39.29 -15.80
N ASN A 152 -32.02 -40.56 -15.67
CA ASN A 152 -32.16 -41.57 -16.71
C ASN A 152 -33.39 -42.48 -16.56
N CYS A 153 -34.02 -42.52 -15.39
CA CYS A 153 -35.26 -43.29 -15.19
C CYS A 153 -36.51 -42.49 -15.59
N ASP A 154 -37.46 -43.17 -16.24
CA ASP A 154 -38.78 -42.63 -16.52
C ASP A 154 -39.75 -42.92 -15.37
N PHE A 155 -40.26 -41.86 -14.74
CA PHE A 155 -41.20 -41.92 -13.62
C PHE A 155 -42.65 -41.66 -14.05
N ARG A 156 -42.98 -41.76 -15.35
CA ARG A 156 -44.35 -41.48 -15.84
C ARG A 156 -45.13 -42.72 -16.23
N SER A 157 -44.43 -43.73 -16.72
CA SER A 157 -45.03 -44.89 -17.35
C SER A 157 -45.36 -46.03 -16.38
N SER A 158 -44.72 -46.07 -15.21
CA SER A 158 -44.89 -47.15 -14.22
C SER A 158 -44.82 -46.63 -12.79
N ASN A 159 -45.61 -47.21 -11.88
CA ASN A 159 -45.58 -46.89 -10.44
C ASN A 159 -44.34 -47.42 -9.71
N SER A 160 -43.51 -48.21 -10.39
CA SER A 160 -42.23 -48.72 -9.89
C SER A 160 -41.17 -48.66 -10.97
N VAL A 161 -39.91 -48.54 -10.54
CA VAL A 161 -38.72 -48.62 -11.38
C VAL A 161 -38.00 -49.92 -11.05
N THR A 162 -37.87 -50.79 -12.04
CA THR A 162 -37.13 -52.04 -11.92
C THR A 162 -35.66 -51.80 -12.25
N LEU A 163 -34.77 -52.19 -11.34
CA LEU A 163 -33.32 -52.09 -11.49
C LEU A 163 -32.71 -53.50 -11.49
N ILE A 164 -31.70 -53.69 -12.35
CA ILE A 164 -30.87 -54.90 -12.35
C ILE A 164 -29.53 -54.54 -11.73
N LEU A 165 -29.22 -55.13 -10.59
CA LEU A 165 -28.03 -54.85 -9.80
C LEU A 165 -27.09 -56.03 -9.84
N GLU A 166 -25.81 -55.79 -10.09
CA GLU A 166 -24.77 -56.79 -9.90
C GLU A 166 -24.08 -56.52 -8.56
N ILE A 167 -24.14 -57.49 -7.65
CA ILE A 167 -23.51 -57.42 -6.31
C ILE A 167 -22.79 -58.75 -6.10
N ASN A 168 -21.49 -58.72 -5.80
CA ASN A 168 -20.68 -59.92 -5.59
C ASN A 168 -20.81 -60.97 -6.72
N ASN A 169 -20.77 -60.53 -7.99
CA ASN A 169 -20.95 -61.35 -9.20
C ASN A 169 -22.29 -62.10 -9.28
N ARG A 170 -23.34 -61.58 -8.64
CA ARG A 170 -24.73 -62.07 -8.75
C ARG A 170 -25.65 -60.94 -9.16
N TYR A 171 -26.61 -61.27 -10.03
CA TYR A 171 -27.62 -60.34 -10.49
C TYR A 171 -28.86 -60.40 -9.61
N TYR A 172 -29.31 -59.24 -9.17
CA TYR A 172 -30.53 -59.03 -8.40
C TYR A 172 -31.49 -58.13 -9.16
N LEU A 173 -32.78 -58.41 -9.04
CA LEU A 173 -33.85 -57.56 -9.57
C LEU A 173 -34.46 -56.80 -8.40
N ALA A 174 -34.38 -55.48 -8.41
CA ALA A 174 -34.95 -54.62 -7.37
C ALA A 174 -36.09 -53.79 -7.97
N ASP A 175 -37.29 -53.95 -7.42
CA ASP A 175 -38.48 -53.17 -7.82
C ASP A 175 -38.70 -52.02 -6.84
N LEU A 176 -38.34 -50.81 -7.24
CA LEU A 176 -38.42 -49.64 -6.38
C LEU A 176 -39.70 -48.85 -6.66
N SER A 177 -40.61 -48.77 -5.69
CA SER A 177 -41.84 -47.99 -5.84
C SER A 177 -41.55 -46.49 -5.89
N GLN A 178 -42.32 -45.75 -6.70
CA GLN A 178 -42.21 -44.29 -6.75
C GLN A 178 -42.52 -43.62 -5.40
N GLU A 179 -43.32 -44.25 -4.55
CA GLU A 179 -43.65 -43.74 -3.22
C GLU A 179 -42.40 -43.68 -2.33
N ILE A 180 -41.58 -44.75 -2.35
CA ILE A 180 -40.30 -44.79 -1.63
C ILE A 180 -39.35 -43.73 -2.17
N VAL A 181 -39.19 -43.65 -3.50
CA VAL A 181 -38.33 -42.64 -4.14
C VAL A 181 -38.78 -41.23 -3.77
N THR A 182 -40.08 -40.95 -3.85
CA THR A 182 -40.67 -39.66 -3.50
C THR A 182 -40.39 -39.30 -2.04
N LYS A 183 -40.54 -40.26 -1.13
CA LYS A 183 -40.27 -40.05 0.30
C LYS A 183 -38.81 -39.72 0.53
N VAL A 184 -37.89 -40.52 0.01
CA VAL A 184 -36.44 -40.31 0.18
C VAL A 184 -36.02 -38.96 -0.39
N ILE A 185 -36.46 -38.61 -1.60
CA ILE A 185 -36.16 -37.30 -2.19
C ILE A 185 -36.68 -36.18 -1.29
N TRP A 186 -37.91 -36.27 -0.82
CA TRP A 186 -38.52 -35.24 0.01
C TRP A 186 -37.76 -35.03 1.33
N ASP A 187 -37.35 -36.12 1.98
CA ASP A 187 -36.65 -36.08 3.27
C ASP A 187 -35.24 -35.48 3.15
N ASN A 188 -34.64 -35.47 1.96
CA ASN A 188 -33.30 -34.93 1.70
C ASN A 188 -33.31 -33.54 1.03
N LEU A 189 -34.46 -33.05 0.57
CA LEU A 189 -34.55 -31.72 -0.04
C LEU A 189 -34.42 -30.61 1.02
N PRO A 190 -33.66 -29.53 0.76
CA PRO A 190 -33.47 -28.43 1.71
C PRO A 190 -34.68 -27.47 1.76
N VAL A 191 -35.89 -28.01 1.95
CA VAL A 191 -37.15 -27.25 1.87
C VAL A 191 -37.22 -26.14 2.91
N ALA A 192 -36.85 -26.43 4.17
CA ALA A 192 -36.90 -25.47 5.26
C ALA A 192 -35.92 -24.30 5.05
N GLU A 193 -34.71 -24.61 4.60
CA GLU A 193 -33.67 -23.62 4.29
C GLU A 193 -34.08 -22.73 3.11
N LEU A 194 -34.56 -23.33 2.01
CA LEU A 194 -35.08 -22.58 0.87
C LEU A 194 -36.19 -21.61 1.27
N LYS A 195 -37.12 -22.04 2.14
CA LYS A 195 -38.17 -21.15 2.64
C LYS A 195 -37.61 -19.96 3.42
N GLN A 196 -36.62 -20.20 4.27
CA GLN A 196 -35.97 -19.14 5.04
C GLN A 196 -35.25 -18.15 4.13
N ILE A 197 -34.47 -18.63 3.16
CA ILE A 197 -33.76 -17.78 2.21
C ILE A 197 -34.75 -16.91 1.42
N ILE A 198 -35.81 -17.51 0.87
CA ILE A 198 -36.81 -16.79 0.08
C ILE A 198 -37.54 -15.75 0.92
N ALA A 199 -37.91 -16.09 2.17
CA ALA A 199 -38.60 -15.16 3.07
C ALA A 199 -37.72 -13.95 3.44
N ASN A 200 -36.42 -14.17 3.62
CA ASN A 200 -35.47 -13.12 3.97
C ASN A 200 -35.07 -12.23 2.79
N ASN A 201 -35.33 -12.67 1.55
CA ASN A 201 -34.86 -12.01 0.33
C ASN A 201 -36.02 -11.71 -0.64
N PRO A 202 -37.00 -10.88 -0.24
CA PRO A 202 -38.22 -10.65 -1.03
C PRO A 202 -37.97 -9.89 -2.34
N ASP A 203 -36.81 -9.26 -2.51
CA ASP A 203 -36.45 -8.47 -3.68
C ASP A 203 -35.99 -9.31 -4.88
N PHE A 204 -35.96 -10.64 -4.73
CA PHE A 204 -35.57 -11.58 -5.77
C PHE A 204 -36.74 -12.45 -6.23
N ASN A 205 -36.65 -12.95 -7.46
CA ASN A 205 -37.46 -14.04 -7.97
C ASN A 205 -36.66 -15.34 -7.89
N PHE A 206 -37.28 -16.43 -7.47
CA PHE A 206 -36.60 -17.72 -7.28
C PHE A 206 -37.13 -18.79 -8.20
N VAL A 207 -36.21 -19.56 -8.79
CA VAL A 207 -36.48 -20.70 -9.68
C VAL A 207 -35.73 -21.92 -9.17
N LEU A 208 -36.38 -23.08 -9.18
CA LEU A 208 -35.76 -24.36 -8.85
C LEU A 208 -35.78 -25.32 -10.04
N LEU A 209 -34.59 -25.64 -10.55
CA LEU A 209 -34.33 -26.65 -11.56
C LEU A 209 -33.87 -27.94 -10.86
N SER A 210 -34.61 -29.02 -11.08
CA SER A 210 -34.21 -30.34 -10.58
C SER A 210 -34.94 -31.47 -11.28
N SER A 211 -34.19 -32.52 -11.65
CA SER A 211 -34.62 -33.83 -12.14
C SER A 211 -35.58 -34.51 -11.17
N PHE A 212 -35.53 -34.17 -9.89
CA PHE A 212 -36.44 -34.68 -8.87
C PHE A 212 -37.89 -34.28 -9.15
N THR A 213 -38.10 -33.18 -9.88
CA THR A 213 -39.43 -32.70 -10.27
C THR A 213 -40.05 -33.50 -11.42
N LYS A 214 -39.32 -34.45 -12.02
CA LYS A 214 -39.90 -35.46 -12.94
C LYS A 214 -40.92 -36.34 -12.23
N LEU A 215 -40.76 -36.57 -10.92
CA LEU A 215 -41.75 -37.24 -10.08
C LEU A 215 -42.93 -36.29 -9.79
N PRO A 216 -44.15 -36.60 -10.27
CA PRO A 216 -45.29 -35.70 -10.12
C PRO A 216 -45.61 -35.38 -8.66
N ALA A 217 -45.45 -36.36 -7.76
CA ALA A 217 -45.71 -36.21 -6.33
C ALA A 217 -44.75 -35.20 -5.66
N VAL A 218 -43.45 -35.25 -5.99
CA VAL A 218 -42.45 -34.29 -5.49
C VAL A 218 -42.78 -32.88 -6.00
N LYS A 219 -43.06 -32.75 -7.31
CA LYS A 219 -43.41 -31.47 -7.93
C LYS A 219 -44.66 -30.84 -7.29
N GLN A 220 -45.69 -31.64 -7.04
CA GLN A 220 -46.91 -31.17 -6.37
C GLN A 220 -46.66 -30.72 -4.93
N LYS A 221 -45.86 -31.48 -4.16
CA LYS A 221 -45.49 -31.09 -2.80
C LYS A 221 -44.71 -29.77 -2.78
N LEU A 222 -43.70 -29.61 -3.63
CA LEU A 222 -42.95 -28.34 -3.74
C LEU A 222 -43.87 -27.18 -4.11
N LYS A 223 -44.76 -27.34 -5.09
CA LYS A 223 -45.74 -26.30 -5.45
C LYS A 223 -46.67 -25.92 -4.28
N ARG A 224 -47.07 -26.88 -3.45
CA ARG A 224 -47.89 -26.60 -2.26
C ARG A 224 -47.10 -25.84 -1.18
N GLU A 225 -45.87 -26.27 -0.92
CA GLU A 225 -45.03 -25.69 0.14
C GLU A 225 -44.57 -24.26 -0.16
N PHE A 226 -44.31 -23.94 -1.43
CA PHE A 226 -43.79 -22.63 -1.85
C PHE A 226 -44.82 -21.75 -2.56
N SER A 227 -45.97 -22.30 -3.00
CA SER A 227 -46.99 -21.54 -3.73
C SER A 227 -46.38 -20.71 -4.89
N ASN A 228 -46.40 -19.38 -4.81
CA ASN A 228 -45.87 -18.47 -5.83
C ASN A 228 -44.48 -17.92 -5.49
N SER A 229 -43.88 -18.28 -4.35
CA SER A 229 -42.57 -17.74 -3.94
C SER A 229 -41.38 -18.48 -4.55
N LEU A 230 -41.59 -19.67 -5.11
CA LEU A 230 -40.61 -20.45 -5.85
C LEU A 230 -41.22 -21.00 -7.13
N PHE A 231 -40.68 -20.61 -8.28
CA PHE A 231 -41.10 -21.12 -9.56
C PHE A 231 -40.41 -22.45 -9.90
N ILE A 232 -41.18 -23.40 -10.43
CA ILE A 232 -40.70 -24.76 -10.76
C ILE A 232 -41.05 -25.05 -12.21
N PRO A 233 -40.10 -24.84 -13.15
CA PRO A 233 -40.35 -25.04 -14.57
C PRO A 233 -40.59 -26.51 -14.91
N ASN A 234 -41.08 -26.73 -16.12
CA ASN A 234 -41.06 -28.04 -16.75
C ASN A 234 -39.67 -28.28 -17.36
N ILE A 235 -38.87 -29.13 -16.71
CA ILE A 235 -37.47 -29.41 -17.11
C ILE A 235 -37.33 -30.28 -18.38
N GLU A 236 -38.44 -30.74 -18.94
CA GLU A 236 -38.44 -31.58 -20.14
C GLU A 236 -38.55 -30.79 -21.45
N THR A 237 -38.98 -29.54 -21.35
CA THR A 237 -39.02 -28.62 -22.48
C THR A 237 -37.72 -27.83 -22.48
N ASN A 238 -36.96 -27.89 -23.58
CA ASN A 238 -35.70 -27.18 -23.74
C ASN A 238 -35.76 -26.26 -24.96
N ASP A 239 -35.60 -24.95 -24.74
CA ASP A 239 -35.67 -23.93 -25.77
C ASP A 239 -34.29 -23.63 -26.43
N PHE A 240 -33.18 -24.06 -25.83
CA PHE A 240 -31.83 -23.56 -26.15
C PHE A 240 -31.45 -23.76 -27.62
N SER A 241 -31.69 -24.95 -28.19
CA SER A 241 -31.36 -25.22 -29.59
C SER A 241 -32.07 -24.25 -30.53
N SER A 242 -33.35 -23.97 -30.29
CA SER A 242 -34.12 -23.02 -31.12
C SER A 242 -33.65 -21.57 -30.94
N ILE A 243 -33.19 -21.20 -29.75
CA ILE A 243 -32.66 -19.87 -29.46
C ILE A 243 -31.28 -19.70 -30.11
N TRP A 244 -30.47 -20.75 -30.11
CA TRP A 244 -29.19 -20.78 -30.79
C TRP A 244 -29.34 -20.58 -32.30
N GLU A 245 -30.26 -21.31 -32.95
CA GLU A 245 -30.56 -21.12 -34.38
C GLU A 245 -30.98 -19.68 -34.70
N LYS A 246 -31.84 -19.08 -33.85
CA LYS A 246 -32.22 -17.67 -33.98
C LYS A 246 -31.04 -16.71 -33.82
N LYS A 247 -30.13 -17.00 -32.88
CA LYS A 247 -28.90 -16.21 -32.67
C LYS A 247 -28.05 -16.22 -33.94
N LEU A 248 -27.88 -17.36 -34.60
CA LEU A 248 -27.09 -17.44 -35.83
C LEU A 248 -27.69 -16.58 -36.96
N GLY A 249 -29.02 -16.50 -37.04
CA GLY A 249 -29.72 -15.67 -38.03
C GLY A 249 -29.66 -14.16 -37.72
N ILE A 250 -30.02 -13.76 -36.49
CA ILE A 250 -30.25 -12.35 -36.11
C ILE A 250 -29.00 -11.70 -35.49
N LYS A 251 -28.03 -12.51 -35.03
CA LYS A 251 -26.76 -12.10 -34.41
C LYS A 251 -26.90 -11.24 -33.14
N PHE A 252 -27.76 -11.66 -32.22
CA PHE A 252 -27.90 -11.03 -30.90
C PHE A 252 -26.95 -11.67 -29.84
N PRO A 253 -26.56 -10.92 -28.78
CA PRO A 253 -25.76 -11.48 -27.69
C PRO A 253 -26.61 -12.37 -26.78
N LEU A 254 -26.09 -13.52 -26.33
CA LEU A 254 -26.79 -14.39 -25.38
C LEU A 254 -26.70 -13.89 -23.94
N PHE A 255 -25.75 -13.02 -23.63
CA PHE A 255 -25.63 -12.40 -22.32
C PHE A 255 -24.85 -11.09 -22.38
N GLY A 256 -25.05 -10.28 -21.34
CA GLY A 256 -24.16 -9.19 -20.97
C GLY A 256 -23.51 -9.46 -19.62
N GLN A 257 -22.33 -8.90 -19.40
CA GLN A 257 -21.64 -8.95 -18.12
C GLN A 257 -21.27 -7.53 -17.69
N HIS A 258 -21.56 -7.19 -16.44
CA HIS A 258 -21.01 -5.98 -15.84
C HIS A 258 -19.48 -6.08 -15.81
N LEU A 259 -18.84 -5.07 -16.38
CA LEU A 259 -17.41 -4.91 -16.27
C LEU A 259 -17.05 -4.46 -14.86
N ASP A 260 -15.83 -4.79 -14.42
CA ASP A 260 -15.37 -4.45 -13.09
C ASP A 260 -15.47 -2.94 -12.82
N ASP A 261 -15.88 -2.58 -11.60
CA ASP A 261 -15.96 -1.18 -11.20
C ASP A 261 -14.54 -0.65 -10.96
N ILE A 262 -14.14 0.34 -11.73
CA ILE A 262 -12.82 0.96 -11.60
C ILE A 262 -12.99 2.32 -10.96
N SER A 263 -12.23 2.58 -9.90
CA SER A 263 -12.02 3.93 -9.38
C SER A 263 -10.55 4.26 -9.32
N PHE A 264 -10.21 5.54 -9.46
CA PHE A 264 -8.84 6.01 -9.34
C PHE A 264 -8.79 7.28 -8.51
N PHE A 265 -7.63 7.55 -7.92
CA PHE A 265 -7.44 8.66 -6.99
C PHE A 265 -6.67 9.78 -7.68
N VAL A 266 -7.24 10.99 -7.66
CA VAL A 266 -6.53 12.21 -8.08
C VAL A 266 -6.47 13.17 -6.90
N ARG A 267 -5.34 13.87 -6.77
CA ARG A 267 -5.19 14.85 -5.69
C ARG A 267 -5.64 16.23 -6.15
N SER A 268 -6.56 16.84 -5.42
CA SER A 268 -7.03 18.21 -5.66
C SER A 268 -6.95 19.00 -4.37
N ALA A 269 -6.19 20.10 -4.38
CA ALA A 269 -5.99 20.97 -3.21
C ALA A 269 -5.59 20.24 -1.91
N GLY A 270 -4.73 19.21 -2.01
CA GLY A 270 -4.25 18.43 -0.88
C GLY A 270 -5.18 17.32 -0.39
N GLN A 271 -6.37 17.16 -0.98
CA GLN A 271 -7.29 16.06 -0.70
C GLN A 271 -7.27 15.03 -1.81
N ASP A 272 -7.36 13.76 -1.43
CA ASP A 272 -7.51 12.66 -2.39
C ASP A 272 -8.98 12.57 -2.80
N LEU A 273 -9.24 12.79 -4.08
CA LEU A 273 -10.55 12.65 -4.70
C LEU A 273 -10.60 11.30 -5.42
N GLU A 274 -11.49 10.43 -4.97
CA GLU A 274 -11.81 9.20 -5.68
C GLU A 274 -12.75 9.49 -6.86
N ILE A 275 -12.34 9.09 -8.05
CA ILE A 275 -13.13 9.18 -9.28
C ILE A 275 -13.53 7.77 -9.69
N SER A 276 -14.81 7.45 -9.57
CA SER A 276 -15.39 6.21 -10.07
C SER A 276 -15.71 6.34 -11.57
N LEU A 277 -15.28 5.37 -12.36
CA LEU A 277 -15.72 5.27 -13.74
C LEU A 277 -17.20 4.88 -13.80
N PRO A 278 -17.95 5.37 -14.81
CA PRO A 278 -19.30 4.87 -15.08
C PRO A 278 -19.31 3.35 -15.30
N SER A 279 -20.23 2.65 -14.64
CA SER A 279 -20.42 1.22 -14.88
C SER A 279 -20.79 0.94 -16.34
N GLN A 280 -20.28 -0.15 -16.89
CA GLN A 280 -20.53 -0.58 -18.26
C GLN A 280 -20.88 -2.06 -18.31
N ILE A 281 -21.65 -2.44 -19.32
CA ILE A 281 -21.99 -3.84 -19.63
C ILE A 281 -21.30 -4.19 -20.94
N CYS A 282 -20.51 -5.28 -20.92
CA CYS A 282 -19.95 -5.86 -22.13
C CYS A 282 -20.80 -7.06 -22.55
N TYR A 283 -21.30 -7.01 -23.77
CA TYR A 283 -22.10 -8.08 -24.36
C TYR A 283 -21.23 -9.13 -25.04
N GLU A 284 -21.72 -10.36 -25.08
CA GLU A 284 -21.09 -11.44 -25.84
C GLU A 284 -20.71 -10.98 -27.27
N GLY A 285 -19.44 -11.20 -27.65
CA GLY A 285 -18.91 -10.83 -28.97
C GLY A 285 -18.43 -9.38 -29.10
N GLN A 286 -18.66 -8.52 -28.10
CA GLN A 286 -18.04 -7.20 -28.05
C GLN A 286 -16.56 -7.32 -27.65
N GLN A 287 -15.71 -6.51 -28.28
CA GLN A 287 -14.26 -6.59 -28.07
C GLN A 287 -13.78 -5.85 -26.81
N GLU A 288 -14.30 -4.65 -26.56
CA GLU A 288 -13.90 -3.79 -25.43
C GLU A 288 -14.93 -2.66 -25.23
N ALA A 289 -15.01 -2.16 -23.99
CA ALA A 289 -15.70 -0.92 -23.66
C ALA A 289 -14.69 0.19 -23.36
N ILE A 290 -14.97 1.41 -23.83
CA ILE A 290 -14.14 2.59 -23.58
C ILE A 290 -14.88 3.50 -22.61
N VAL A 291 -14.25 3.81 -21.47
CA VAL A 291 -14.84 4.64 -20.43
C VAL A 291 -13.88 5.74 -20.02
N TYR A 292 -14.40 6.95 -19.83
CA TYR A 292 -13.63 8.13 -19.46
C TYR A 292 -13.88 8.51 -18.00
N GLY A 293 -12.82 8.88 -17.29
CA GLY A 293 -12.91 9.47 -15.96
C GLY A 293 -13.54 10.86 -16.01
N LYS A 294 -14.45 11.16 -15.07
CA LYS A 294 -15.11 12.47 -14.95
C LYS A 294 -15.13 12.91 -13.50
N TYR A 295 -14.85 14.18 -13.24
CA TYR A 295 -14.96 14.77 -11.89
C TYR A 295 -15.86 16.00 -11.89
N ALA A 296 -16.48 16.28 -10.74
CA ALA A 296 -17.33 17.45 -10.58
C ALA A 296 -16.51 18.69 -10.17
N ARG A 297 -16.65 19.80 -10.90
CA ARG A 297 -16.08 21.09 -10.52
C ARG A 297 -17.00 21.82 -9.52
N LYS A 298 -16.48 22.82 -8.80
CA LYS A 298 -17.30 23.73 -7.96
C LYS A 298 -18.40 24.36 -8.85
N GLY A 299 -19.62 23.87 -8.76
CA GLY A 299 -20.74 24.24 -9.64
C GLY A 299 -21.52 23.05 -10.22
N GLY A 300 -21.02 21.82 -10.11
CA GLY A 300 -21.73 20.59 -10.52
C GLY A 300 -21.53 20.16 -11.97
N GLU A 301 -20.79 20.94 -12.78
CA GLU A 301 -20.40 20.52 -14.13
C GLU A 301 -19.32 19.41 -14.07
N LEU A 302 -19.50 18.39 -14.92
CA LEU A 302 -18.58 17.25 -15.04
C LEU A 302 -17.48 17.55 -16.07
N GLU A 303 -16.23 17.46 -15.64
CA GLU A 303 -15.04 17.70 -16.48
C GLU A 303 -14.25 16.39 -16.69
N GLN A 304 -13.63 16.24 -17.86
CA GLN A 304 -12.88 15.05 -18.30
C GLN A 304 -11.37 15.30 -18.42
N HIS A 305 -10.95 16.56 -18.30
CA HIS A 305 -9.57 16.99 -18.51
C HIS A 305 -8.88 17.20 -17.18
N PHE A 306 -7.70 16.62 -17.02
CA PHE A 306 -6.86 16.71 -15.82
C PHE A 306 -5.56 17.42 -16.18
N PRO A 307 -5.06 18.34 -15.34
CA PRO A 307 -3.76 18.95 -15.57
C PRO A 307 -2.63 18.02 -15.12
N LEU A 308 -1.67 17.77 -16.00
CA LEU A 308 -0.41 17.07 -15.73
C LEU A 308 0.75 18.08 -15.78
N LYS A 309 1.30 18.41 -14.61
CA LYS A 309 2.32 19.46 -14.44
C LYS A 309 3.72 18.93 -14.14
N THR A 310 3.87 17.61 -14.10
CA THR A 310 5.10 16.89 -13.74
C THR A 310 5.53 15.99 -14.90
N PRO A 311 6.82 15.62 -14.97
CA PRO A 311 7.30 14.71 -16.01
C PRO A 311 6.66 13.32 -15.90
N ASP A 312 6.30 12.89 -14.69
CA ASP A 312 5.50 11.69 -14.46
C ASP A 312 4.59 11.83 -13.23
N VAL A 313 3.58 10.96 -13.14
CA VAL A 313 2.67 10.84 -12.01
C VAL A 313 2.25 9.39 -11.82
N THR A 314 2.04 8.98 -10.57
CA THR A 314 1.46 7.69 -10.21
C THR A 314 -0.03 7.85 -9.95
N LEU A 315 -0.86 7.02 -10.57
CA LEU A 315 -2.31 6.98 -10.45
C LEU A 315 -2.73 5.70 -9.73
N PRO A 316 -3.00 5.76 -8.41
CA PRO A 316 -3.57 4.64 -7.67
C PRO A 316 -4.98 4.35 -8.18
N PHE A 317 -5.35 3.07 -8.21
CA PHE A 317 -6.66 2.63 -8.67
C PHE A 317 -7.16 1.40 -7.90
N LYS A 318 -8.47 1.23 -7.90
CA LYS A 318 -9.17 0.10 -7.32
C LYS A 318 -10.00 -0.61 -8.38
N ILE A 319 -10.17 -1.92 -8.19
CA ILE A 319 -11.08 -2.76 -8.96
C ILE A 319 -12.09 -3.35 -7.98
N ASN A 320 -13.38 -3.18 -8.25
CA ASN A 320 -14.48 -3.62 -7.39
C ASN A 320 -14.32 -3.16 -5.93
N LYS A 321 -13.90 -1.89 -5.75
CA LYS A 321 -13.65 -1.22 -4.46
C LYS A 321 -12.43 -1.74 -3.67
N GLU A 322 -11.70 -2.71 -4.20
CA GLU A 322 -10.49 -3.27 -3.59
C GLU A 322 -9.23 -2.81 -4.34
N PRO A 323 -8.08 -2.63 -3.66
CA PRO A 323 -6.81 -2.37 -4.33
C PRO A 323 -6.47 -3.48 -5.32
N PHE A 324 -5.88 -3.12 -6.46
CA PHE A 324 -5.41 -4.12 -7.42
C PHE A 324 -4.06 -4.70 -6.96
N ILE A 325 -4.04 -5.99 -6.63
CA ILE A 325 -2.83 -6.71 -6.19
C ILE A 325 -2.28 -7.53 -7.35
N ASP A 326 -0.98 -7.39 -7.63
CA ASP A 326 -0.29 -8.24 -8.60
C ASP A 326 -0.12 -9.66 -8.05
N ALA A 327 -0.56 -10.66 -8.83
CA ALA A 327 -0.57 -12.06 -8.41
C ALA A 327 0.82 -12.69 -8.29
N GLN A 328 1.87 -12.09 -8.88
CA GLN A 328 3.24 -12.59 -8.81
C GLN A 328 4.03 -11.96 -7.67
N THR A 329 3.86 -10.66 -7.44
CA THR A 329 4.59 -9.91 -6.42
C THR A 329 3.86 -9.79 -5.09
N ASP A 330 2.55 -10.06 -5.05
CA ASP A 330 1.66 -9.90 -3.89
C ASP A 330 1.66 -8.46 -3.33
N LYS A 331 1.82 -7.48 -4.23
CA LYS A 331 1.81 -6.06 -3.91
C LYS A 331 0.72 -5.32 -4.66
N GLU A 332 0.18 -4.29 -4.01
CA GLU A 332 -0.70 -3.32 -4.67
C GLU A 332 0.01 -2.71 -5.88
N GLN A 333 -0.75 -2.37 -6.92
CA GLN A 333 -0.25 -1.78 -8.17
C GLN A 333 -0.88 -0.41 -8.41
N ALA A 334 -0.14 0.45 -9.11
CA ALA A 334 -0.64 1.73 -9.61
C ALA A 334 -0.17 1.96 -11.06
N TYR A 335 -0.84 2.85 -11.79
CA TYR A 335 -0.36 3.26 -13.11
C TYR A 335 0.65 4.41 -13.00
N LYS A 336 1.87 4.22 -13.49
CA LYS A 336 2.77 5.32 -13.78
C LYS A 336 2.40 5.93 -15.12
N ILE A 337 2.23 7.24 -15.19
CA ILE A 337 1.92 8.01 -16.40
C ILE A 337 3.09 8.97 -16.64
N GLU A 338 3.68 8.94 -17.83
CA GLU A 338 4.83 9.77 -18.18
C GLU A 338 4.49 10.76 -19.29
N ASN A 339 4.79 12.05 -19.08
CA ASN A 339 4.73 13.09 -20.08
C ASN A 339 6.04 13.08 -20.90
N GLN A 340 6.07 12.33 -22.00
CA GLN A 340 7.27 12.26 -22.85
C GLN A 340 7.60 13.58 -23.56
N TYR A 341 6.70 14.56 -23.50
CA TYR A 341 6.83 15.88 -24.12
C TYR A 341 7.13 16.98 -23.09
N PHE A 342 7.47 16.63 -21.84
CA PHE A 342 7.60 17.58 -20.74
C PHE A 342 8.60 18.73 -21.03
N ALA A 343 9.67 18.46 -21.80
CA ALA A 343 10.64 19.48 -22.20
C ALA A 343 10.02 20.60 -23.06
N ASP A 344 9.04 20.27 -23.89
CA ASP A 344 8.37 21.21 -24.79
C ASP A 344 7.06 21.75 -24.17
N THR A 345 6.34 20.90 -23.43
CA THR A 345 5.01 21.19 -22.86
C THR A 345 4.96 20.72 -21.39
N PRO A 346 5.45 21.55 -20.45
CA PRO A 346 5.55 21.18 -19.03
C PRO A 346 4.19 21.11 -18.31
N GLU A 347 3.16 21.78 -18.83
CA GLU A 347 1.79 21.69 -18.34
C GLU A 347 0.89 21.15 -19.46
N LEU A 348 0.47 19.90 -19.33
CA LEU A 348 -0.33 19.19 -20.32
C LEU A 348 -1.75 18.96 -19.78
N SER A 349 -2.78 19.26 -20.55
CA SER A 349 -4.14 18.81 -20.23
C SER A 349 -4.35 17.41 -20.78
N ILE A 350 -4.77 16.47 -19.94
CA ILE A 350 -4.91 15.05 -20.28
C ILE A 350 -6.33 14.52 -20.06
N LYS A 351 -6.73 13.51 -20.82
CA LYS A 351 -7.92 12.69 -20.58
C LYS A 351 -7.49 11.29 -20.14
N ILE A 352 -8.11 10.80 -19.08
CA ILE A 352 -7.92 9.43 -18.56
C ILE A 352 -9.03 8.55 -19.14
N ARG A 353 -8.66 7.62 -20.03
CA ARG A 353 -9.60 6.61 -20.56
C ARG A 353 -9.16 5.20 -20.18
N PHE A 354 -10.10 4.37 -19.78
CA PHE A 354 -9.89 2.95 -19.58
C PHE A 354 -10.55 2.16 -20.70
N ARG A 355 -9.80 1.22 -21.26
CA ARG A 355 -10.32 0.17 -22.15
C ARG A 355 -10.49 -1.07 -21.32
N ILE A 356 -11.74 -1.48 -21.16
CA ILE A 356 -12.12 -2.57 -20.26
C ILE A 356 -12.65 -3.72 -21.10
N LYS A 357 -12.15 -4.93 -20.84
CA LYS A 357 -12.58 -6.15 -21.50
C LYS A 357 -12.76 -7.23 -20.44
N PRO A 358 -13.80 -8.09 -20.53
CA PRO A 358 -13.91 -9.24 -19.66
C PRO A 358 -12.63 -10.09 -19.72
N GLY A 359 -12.05 -10.39 -18.55
CA GLY A 359 -10.90 -11.28 -18.47
C GLY A 359 -9.53 -10.68 -18.72
N LEU A 360 -9.44 -9.38 -18.98
CA LEU A 360 -8.16 -8.67 -19.08
C LEU A 360 -8.11 -7.56 -18.03
N THR A 361 -6.92 -7.33 -17.48
CA THR A 361 -6.65 -6.15 -16.67
C THR A 361 -7.04 -4.90 -17.47
N PRO A 362 -7.78 -3.94 -16.86
CA PRO A 362 -8.12 -2.71 -17.55
C PRO A 362 -6.89 -2.06 -18.15
N LYS A 363 -7.00 -1.55 -19.38
CA LYS A 363 -5.88 -0.83 -20.00
C LYS A 363 -6.14 0.66 -19.82
N LEU A 364 -5.28 1.31 -19.05
CA LEU A 364 -5.23 2.77 -19.00
C LEU A 364 -4.62 3.30 -20.30
N GLU A 365 -5.27 4.28 -20.91
CA GLU A 365 -4.68 5.13 -21.94
C GLU A 365 -4.89 6.58 -21.54
N VAL A 366 -3.80 7.34 -21.53
CA VAL A 366 -3.82 8.77 -21.21
C VAL A 366 -3.60 9.54 -22.49
N LEU A 367 -4.52 10.45 -22.81
CA LEU A 367 -4.52 11.22 -24.05
C LEU A 367 -4.25 12.68 -23.75
N ASP A 368 -3.43 13.35 -24.56
CA ASP A 368 -3.30 14.81 -24.48
C ASP A 368 -4.39 15.54 -25.29
N GLU A 369 -4.33 16.88 -25.32
CA GLU A 369 -5.24 17.73 -26.10
C GLU A 369 -5.23 17.43 -27.62
N ASN A 370 -4.14 16.85 -28.13
CA ASN A 370 -3.98 16.46 -29.53
C ASN A 370 -4.31 14.97 -29.77
N GLU A 371 -4.92 14.30 -28.79
CA GLU A 371 -5.24 12.86 -28.82
C GLU A 371 -4.01 11.94 -29.01
N ARG A 372 -2.81 12.42 -28.63
CA ARG A 372 -1.60 11.62 -28.56
C ARG A 372 -1.60 10.80 -27.27
N ILE A 373 -1.19 9.54 -27.36
CA ILE A 373 -1.17 8.61 -26.22
C ILE A 373 0.14 8.79 -25.42
N LEU A 374 0.02 9.15 -24.14
CA LEU A 374 1.12 9.19 -23.19
C LEU A 374 1.52 7.76 -22.76
N HIS A 375 2.76 7.60 -22.30
CA HIS A 375 3.24 6.30 -21.82
C HIS A 375 2.61 6.01 -20.46
N SER A 376 2.02 4.83 -20.31
CA SER A 376 1.46 4.38 -19.04
C SER A 376 1.78 2.92 -18.78
N THR A 377 2.26 2.60 -17.59
CA THR A 377 2.66 1.24 -17.18
C THR A 377 2.20 0.93 -15.77
N LEU A 378 1.93 -0.35 -15.48
CA LEU A 378 1.68 -0.80 -14.11
C LEU A 378 3.01 -0.93 -13.38
N ILE A 379 3.05 -0.40 -12.16
CA ILE A 379 4.19 -0.50 -11.24
C ILE A 379 3.68 -0.94 -9.87
N ASP A 380 4.55 -1.60 -9.10
CA ASP A 380 4.31 -1.84 -7.68
C ASP A 380 3.97 -0.49 -7.02
N HIS A 381 2.79 -0.43 -6.40
CA HIS A 381 2.40 0.63 -5.50
C HIS A 381 3.23 0.45 -4.23
N GLU A 382 4.47 0.92 -4.28
CA GLU A 382 5.14 1.33 -3.06
C GLU A 382 4.21 2.37 -2.44
N HIS A 383 3.81 2.18 -1.17
CA HIS A 383 3.20 3.23 -0.35
C HIS A 383 4.23 4.37 -0.25
N ILE A 384 4.32 5.12 -1.32
CA ILE A 384 4.92 6.42 -1.37
C ILE A 384 3.81 7.28 -0.77
N GLU A 385 3.71 7.26 0.57
CA GLU A 385 3.14 8.36 1.34
C GLU A 385 3.98 9.59 1.00
N VAL A 386 3.71 10.17 -0.16
CA VAL A 386 4.24 11.45 -0.55
C VAL A 386 3.02 12.29 -0.80
N SER A 387 2.61 12.91 0.30
CA SER A 387 2.10 14.26 0.25
C SER A 387 2.89 15.07 -0.79
N THR A 388 2.25 15.43 -1.91
CA THR A 388 2.82 16.35 -2.92
C THR A 388 2.71 17.82 -2.48
N THR A 389 2.42 18.04 -1.20
CA THR A 389 2.29 19.34 -0.53
C THR A 389 2.67 19.13 0.94
N LEU A 390 3.97 19.12 1.23
CA LEU A 390 4.46 18.87 2.58
C LEU A 390 4.56 20.18 3.35
N GLY A 391 3.89 20.26 4.50
CA GLY A 391 4.10 21.34 5.48
C GLY A 391 5.36 21.17 6.33
N PHE A 392 6.12 20.10 6.10
CA PHE A 392 7.27 19.68 6.90
C PHE A 392 8.10 18.60 6.19
N ILE A 393 9.34 18.37 6.64
CA ILE A 393 10.18 17.26 6.15
C ILE A 393 9.81 15.98 6.91
N PRO A 394 9.34 14.88 6.27
CA PRO A 394 8.95 13.67 6.98
C PRO A 394 10.09 13.03 7.78
N MET A 395 9.76 12.50 8.96
CA MET A 395 10.67 11.78 9.83
C MET A 395 11.24 10.54 9.17
N SER A 396 10.43 9.85 8.35
CA SER A 396 10.86 8.70 7.55
C SER A 396 12.03 9.07 6.64
N GLU A 397 11.94 10.20 5.92
CA GLU A 397 13.01 10.67 5.02
C GLU A 397 14.27 11.08 5.80
N ILE A 398 14.13 11.77 6.95
CA ILE A 398 15.28 12.09 7.82
C ILE A 398 15.95 10.81 8.35
N ARG A 399 15.15 9.81 8.78
CA ARG A 399 15.67 8.52 9.26
C ARG A 399 16.35 7.73 8.15
N GLU A 400 15.77 7.73 6.96
CA GLU A 400 16.35 7.07 5.80
C GLU A 400 17.70 7.70 5.45
N PHE A 401 17.77 9.02 5.33
CA PHE A 401 19.03 9.73 5.10
C PHE A 401 20.08 9.43 6.16
N ARG A 402 19.71 9.48 7.45
CA ARG A 402 20.59 9.09 8.57
C ARG A 402 21.11 7.66 8.37
N THR A 403 20.25 6.73 7.98
CA THR A 403 20.58 5.31 7.76
C THR A 403 21.50 5.11 6.57
N GLN A 404 21.21 5.74 5.43
CA GLN A 404 22.02 5.62 4.22
C GLN A 404 23.44 6.19 4.43
N LYS A 405 23.55 7.38 5.04
CA LYS A 405 24.85 7.98 5.40
C LYS A 405 25.60 7.11 6.41
N SER A 406 24.90 6.52 7.37
CA SER A 406 25.47 5.55 8.32
C SER A 406 26.11 4.36 7.61
N LYS A 407 25.34 3.67 6.76
CA LYS A 407 25.78 2.48 6.02
C LYS A 407 27.01 2.77 5.17
N LYS A 408 27.00 3.89 4.44
CA LYS A 408 28.14 4.34 3.63
C LYS A 408 29.40 4.56 4.47
N ASN A 409 29.27 5.20 5.63
CA ASN A 409 30.40 5.45 6.53
C ASN A 409 30.94 4.16 7.17
N ILE A 410 30.05 3.23 7.56
CA ILE A 410 30.43 1.91 8.08
C ILE A 410 31.21 1.12 7.03
N GLN A 411 30.77 1.14 5.77
CA GLN A 411 31.49 0.50 4.68
C GLN A 411 32.91 1.06 4.51
N ILE A 412 33.06 2.40 4.50
CA ILE A 412 34.37 3.06 4.45
C ILE A 412 35.27 2.64 5.62
N LEU A 413 34.70 2.54 6.83
CA LEU A 413 35.44 2.08 8.01
C LEU A 413 35.88 0.61 7.90
N SER A 414 35.07 -0.25 7.29
CA SER A 414 35.40 -1.67 7.11
C SER A 414 36.45 -1.93 6.03
N GLU A 415 36.54 -1.07 5.01
CA GLU A 415 37.46 -1.23 3.87
C GLU A 415 38.81 -0.51 4.09
N SER A 416 38.93 0.38 5.07
CA SER A 416 40.12 1.21 5.27
C SER A 416 41.07 0.69 6.35
N ASN A 417 42.37 0.99 6.19
CA ASN A 417 43.39 0.81 7.24
C ASN A 417 43.18 1.67 8.49
N PHE A 418 42.13 2.50 8.49
CA PHE A 418 41.79 3.47 9.52
C PHE A 418 41.73 2.85 10.91
N TYR A 419 41.16 1.65 11.05
CA TYR A 419 41.05 0.98 12.35
C TYR A 419 42.43 0.80 13.01
N ARG A 420 43.38 0.25 12.26
CA ARG A 420 44.76 0.00 12.72
C ARG A 420 45.50 1.29 13.01
N ASP A 421 45.29 2.32 12.19
CA ASP A 421 45.89 3.64 12.39
C ASP A 421 45.33 4.35 13.63
N PHE A 422 44.02 4.21 13.87
CA PHE A 422 43.33 4.74 15.05
C PHE A 422 43.75 4.01 16.34
N GLU A 423 43.86 2.69 16.30
CA GLU A 423 44.38 1.88 17.42
C GLU A 423 45.82 2.28 17.77
N SER A 424 46.70 2.33 16.77
CA SER A 424 48.08 2.78 16.93
C SER A 424 48.16 4.20 17.50
N PHE A 425 47.30 5.11 17.05
CA PHE A 425 47.19 6.47 17.55
C PHE A 425 46.78 6.51 19.03
N CYS A 426 45.70 5.83 19.41
CA CYS A 426 45.21 5.81 20.79
C CYS A 426 46.26 5.21 21.75
N GLN A 427 46.92 4.13 21.34
CA GLN A 427 47.93 3.44 22.15
C GLN A 427 49.21 4.27 22.31
N PHE A 428 49.62 4.99 21.25
CA PHE A 428 50.73 5.94 21.32
C PHE A 428 50.43 7.04 22.33
N LEU A 429 49.25 7.68 22.23
CA LEU A 429 48.86 8.75 23.15
C LEU A 429 48.82 8.27 24.59
N TYR A 430 48.19 7.12 24.84
CA TYR A 430 48.11 6.56 26.19
C TYR A 430 49.49 6.33 26.83
N THR A 431 50.44 5.76 26.07
CA THR A 431 51.78 5.43 26.56
C THR A 431 52.66 6.67 26.78
N HIS A 432 52.58 7.66 25.88
CA HIS A 432 53.54 8.77 25.84
C HIS A 432 53.03 10.06 26.50
N TRP A 433 51.76 10.12 26.90
CA TRP A 433 51.13 11.31 27.48
C TRP A 433 51.86 11.87 28.70
N LYS A 434 52.39 10.99 29.57
CA LYS A 434 53.04 11.39 30.82
C LYS A 434 54.54 11.67 30.69
N THR A 435 55.19 11.20 29.63
CA THR A 435 56.65 11.01 29.58
C THR A 435 57.36 11.72 28.43
N SER A 436 56.68 11.99 27.31
CA SER A 436 57.32 12.57 26.11
C SER A 436 57.19 14.09 26.05
N LEU A 437 58.24 14.75 25.51
CA LEU A 437 58.24 16.18 25.22
C LEU A 437 57.02 16.55 24.37
N ASP A 438 56.27 17.56 24.82
CA ASP A 438 55.01 18.08 24.26
C ASP A 438 54.91 18.20 22.72
N ARG A 439 56.05 18.25 21.99
CA ARG A 439 56.11 18.36 20.53
C ARG A 439 55.73 17.05 19.82
N ASP A 440 56.14 15.88 20.32
CA ASP A 440 55.90 14.60 19.65
C ASP A 440 54.42 14.20 19.71
N ILE A 441 53.78 14.43 20.86
CA ILE A 441 52.33 14.26 21.04
C ILE A 441 51.58 15.22 20.10
N THR A 442 51.99 16.49 20.06
CA THR A 442 51.34 17.50 19.22
C THR A 442 51.45 17.16 17.73
N ASN A 443 52.61 16.68 17.30
CA ASN A 443 52.84 16.23 15.93
C ASN A 443 51.98 15.00 15.63
N ARG A 444 51.98 13.98 16.48
CA ARG A 444 51.16 12.77 16.25
C ARG A 444 49.67 13.06 16.16
N ILE A 445 49.15 13.97 17.00
CA ILE A 445 47.75 14.43 16.92
C ILE A 445 47.49 15.18 15.62
N SER A 446 48.44 16.01 15.19
CA SER A 446 48.33 16.76 13.92
C SER A 446 48.38 15.84 12.71
N ASP A 447 49.27 14.84 12.72
CA ASP A 447 49.45 13.85 11.66
C ASP A 447 48.23 12.95 11.56
N PHE A 448 47.74 12.44 12.69
CA PHE A 448 46.51 11.65 12.70
C PHE A 448 45.35 12.46 12.11
N ARG A 449 45.21 13.74 12.46
CA ARG A 449 44.16 14.61 11.90
C ARG A 449 44.32 14.87 10.40
N SER A 450 45.54 14.91 9.86
CA SER A 450 45.75 15.17 8.43
C SER A 450 45.52 13.92 7.58
N THR A 451 45.80 12.74 8.13
CA THR A 451 45.63 11.45 7.45
C THR A 451 44.25 10.86 7.66
N SER A 452 43.64 11.07 8.83
CA SER A 452 42.23 10.76 9.04
C SER A 452 41.37 11.89 8.49
N LYS A 453 40.58 11.59 7.46
CA LYS A 453 39.34 12.33 7.20
C LYS A 453 38.22 11.47 7.75
N PRO A 454 37.86 11.56 9.05
CA PRO A 454 36.75 10.78 9.54
C PRO A 454 35.48 11.43 8.99
N ILE A 455 34.85 10.80 8.00
CA ILE A 455 33.46 11.10 7.68
C ILE A 455 32.67 10.13 8.54
N LEU A 456 32.18 10.59 9.68
CA LEU A 456 31.42 9.73 10.60
C LEU A 456 30.14 10.44 11.03
N LEU A 457 29.00 9.94 10.57
CA LEU A 457 27.64 10.28 11.00
C LEU A 457 26.74 9.05 10.77
N PRO A 458 25.56 8.98 11.42
CA PRO A 458 25.28 8.46 12.76
C PRO A 458 25.22 6.93 12.79
N ILE A 459 25.69 6.24 13.84
CA ILE A 459 25.40 4.82 14.02
C ILE A 459 23.98 4.69 14.59
N LEU A 460 23.01 4.44 13.72
CA LEU A 460 21.69 3.97 14.13
C LEU A 460 21.85 2.55 14.69
N ASN A 461 21.08 2.25 15.74
CA ASN A 461 21.14 1.02 16.55
C ASN A 461 21.44 -0.25 15.71
N ASN A 462 22.42 -1.03 16.19
CA ASN A 462 22.76 -2.43 15.84
C ASN A 462 24.09 -2.71 15.12
N CYS A 463 24.91 -1.72 14.75
CA CYS A 463 26.27 -2.02 14.28
C CYS A 463 27.26 -2.11 15.47
N TYR A 464 27.40 -3.31 16.03
CA TYR A 464 28.41 -3.63 17.02
C TYR A 464 29.79 -3.67 16.35
N LEU A 465 30.60 -2.62 16.50
CA LEU A 465 32.04 -2.62 16.20
C LEU A 465 32.85 -2.67 17.51
N PRO A 466 32.79 -3.77 18.29
CA PRO A 466 33.35 -3.86 19.65
C PRO A 466 34.84 -3.50 19.72
N GLN A 467 35.58 -3.73 18.64
CA GLN A 467 37.01 -3.42 18.52
C GLN A 467 37.28 -1.91 18.50
N ILE A 468 36.45 -1.10 17.83
CA ILE A 468 36.60 0.37 17.81
C ILE A 468 36.33 0.97 19.20
N TYR A 469 35.32 0.45 19.90
CA TYR A 469 34.89 0.99 21.20
C TYR A 469 35.95 0.86 22.30
N GLN A 470 36.76 -0.21 22.29
CA GLN A 470 37.84 -0.39 23.26
C GLN A 470 38.87 0.75 23.17
N ASN A 471 39.21 1.20 21.95
CA ASN A 471 40.17 2.28 21.72
C ASN A 471 39.64 3.68 22.10
N TYR A 472 38.32 3.89 22.12
CA TYR A 472 37.73 5.15 22.59
C TYR A 472 37.84 5.34 24.10
N SER A 473 37.85 4.25 24.89
CA SER A 473 38.10 4.33 26.33
C SER A 473 39.52 4.82 26.66
N LEU A 474 40.50 4.55 25.78
CA LEU A 474 41.86 5.08 25.90
C LEU A 474 41.89 6.58 25.58
N LEU A 475 41.15 7.01 24.57
CA LEU A 475 41.00 8.43 24.20
C LEU A 475 40.35 9.24 25.33
N GLU A 476 39.35 8.68 26.01
CA GLU A 476 38.66 9.27 27.16
C GLU A 476 39.65 9.64 28.29
N ARG A 477 40.55 8.71 28.63
CA ARG A 477 41.59 8.97 29.64
C ARG A 477 42.58 10.06 29.22
N VAL A 478 42.91 10.15 27.92
CA VAL A 478 43.78 11.22 27.40
C VAL A 478 43.08 12.58 27.49
N LEU A 479 41.78 12.63 27.20
CA LEU A 479 40.94 13.84 27.31
C LEU A 479 40.85 14.35 28.74
N GLU A 480 40.60 13.47 29.70
CA GLU A 480 40.59 13.81 31.13
C GLU A 480 41.92 14.42 31.58
N ASN A 481 43.04 13.83 31.16
CA ASN A 481 44.37 14.34 31.53
C ASN A 481 44.67 15.72 30.90
N LEU A 482 44.20 15.97 29.67
CA LEU A 482 44.27 17.29 29.01
C LEU A 482 43.45 18.36 29.75
N LEU A 483 42.26 17.99 30.23
CA LEU A 483 41.41 18.87 31.01
C LEU A 483 42.02 19.18 32.36
N ASN A 484 42.57 18.17 33.04
CA ASN A 484 43.25 18.30 34.32
C ASN A 484 44.49 19.20 34.23
N TYR A 485 45.29 19.08 33.15
CA TYR A 485 46.45 19.96 32.88
C TYR A 485 46.05 21.45 32.79
N ARG A 486 44.81 21.75 32.36
CA ARG A 486 44.30 23.11 32.20
C ARG A 486 43.69 23.67 33.49
N LEU A 487 43.03 22.83 34.28
CA LEU A 487 42.42 23.22 35.55
C LEU A 487 43.49 23.47 36.64
N THR A 488 44.71 22.94 36.47
CA THR A 488 45.85 23.27 37.32
C THR A 488 46.63 24.48 36.78
N PRO A 489 46.74 25.59 37.52
CA PRO A 489 47.60 26.71 37.12
C PRO A 489 49.07 26.29 37.20
N GLN A 490 49.67 25.89 36.07
CA GLN A 490 51.09 25.60 36.00
C GLN A 490 51.92 26.89 35.99
N LYS A 491 52.60 27.17 37.10
CA LYS A 491 53.41 28.38 37.32
C LYS A 491 54.73 28.43 36.49
N SER A 492 55.03 27.45 35.64
CA SER A 492 56.35 27.36 34.97
C SER A 492 56.34 26.72 33.57
N THR A 493 55.36 27.03 32.72
CA THR A 493 55.35 26.55 31.33
C THR A 493 55.93 27.60 30.37
N SER A 494 56.90 27.19 29.54
CA SER A 494 57.44 28.08 28.49
C SER A 494 56.35 28.45 27.48
N PRO A 495 56.43 29.63 26.83
CA PRO A 495 55.44 30.07 25.83
C PRO A 495 55.21 29.05 24.71
N ASP A 496 56.30 28.44 24.20
CA ASP A 496 56.26 27.45 23.13
C ASP A 496 55.52 26.17 23.56
N ARG A 497 55.73 25.76 24.81
CA ARG A 497 55.07 24.59 25.39
C ARG A 497 53.57 24.81 25.50
N LYS A 498 53.17 25.99 25.98
CA LYS A 498 51.77 26.41 26.06
C LYS A 498 51.11 26.47 24.68
N GLN A 499 51.81 26.96 23.67
CA GLN A 499 51.31 27.02 22.30
C GLN A 499 51.13 25.61 21.68
N ALA A 500 52.09 24.71 21.88
CA ALA A 500 52.00 23.32 21.43
C ALA A 500 50.81 22.60 22.05
N MET A 501 50.62 22.72 23.38
CA MET A 501 49.49 22.13 24.08
C MET A 501 48.14 22.70 23.64
N ASN A 502 48.05 24.02 23.37
CA ASN A 502 46.84 24.62 22.83
C ASN A 502 46.49 24.07 21.43
N LYS A 503 47.51 23.82 20.59
CA LYS A 503 47.35 23.21 19.26
C LYS A 503 46.91 21.74 19.37
N ALA A 504 47.53 20.98 20.26
CA ALA A 504 47.13 19.60 20.55
C ALA A 504 45.67 19.53 21.01
N HIS A 505 45.27 20.38 21.96
CA HIS A 505 43.89 20.47 22.44
C HIS A 505 42.91 20.82 21.32
N LYS A 506 43.23 21.81 20.49
CA LYS A 506 42.42 22.17 19.31
C LYS A 506 42.21 20.98 18.38
N ASN A 507 43.29 20.30 18.01
CA ASN A 507 43.21 19.18 17.08
C ASN A 507 42.45 18.00 17.68
N LEU A 508 42.58 17.75 18.98
CA LEU A 508 41.82 16.69 19.65
C LEU A 508 40.32 16.99 19.71
N LEU A 509 39.93 18.25 19.97
CA LEU A 509 38.52 18.66 19.89
C LEU A 509 37.96 18.45 18.48
N LEU A 510 38.77 18.72 17.46
CA LEU A 510 38.38 18.50 16.06
C LEU A 510 38.24 17.02 15.74
N ILE A 511 39.19 16.18 16.17
CA ILE A 511 39.10 14.71 16.06
C ILE A 511 37.83 14.21 16.74
N LEU A 512 37.57 14.63 17.98
CA LEU A 512 36.34 14.27 18.70
C LEU A 512 35.07 14.70 17.97
N GLY A 513 35.06 15.93 17.48
CA GLY A 513 33.94 16.46 16.72
C GLY A 513 33.71 15.62 15.46
N ASP A 514 34.78 15.31 14.73
CA ASP A 514 34.73 14.53 13.49
C ASP A 514 34.44 13.03 13.72
N SER A 515 34.53 12.54 14.96
CA SER A 515 34.11 11.19 15.39
C SER A 515 32.61 11.04 15.69
N TYR A 516 31.88 12.14 15.90
CA TYR A 516 30.41 12.20 16.09
C TYR A 516 29.81 11.04 16.92
N ALA A 517 28.96 10.17 16.35
CA ALA A 517 28.19 9.15 17.08
C ALA A 517 29.05 8.06 17.77
N LEU A 518 30.32 7.88 17.39
CA LEU A 518 31.23 6.99 18.11
C LEU A 518 31.52 7.49 19.53
N THR A 519 31.37 8.80 19.76
CA THR A 519 31.53 9.42 21.08
C THR A 519 30.36 9.15 22.04
N SER A 520 29.28 8.51 21.57
CA SER A 520 28.12 8.15 22.39
C SER A 520 28.46 7.27 23.60
N ARG A 521 29.54 6.49 23.51
CA ARG A 521 30.01 5.57 24.57
C ARG A 521 31.11 6.14 25.45
N ILE A 522 31.63 7.32 25.14
CA ILE A 522 32.58 8.04 26.00
C ILE A 522 31.75 8.71 27.07
N ASN A 523 31.94 8.40 28.36
CA ASN A 523 31.06 8.92 29.43
C ASN A 523 31.43 10.37 29.79
N ASN A 524 32.71 10.69 29.81
CA ASN A 524 33.24 11.97 30.30
C ASN A 524 33.36 13.05 29.23
N LEU A 525 32.36 13.23 28.36
CA LEU A 525 32.29 14.36 27.42
C LEU A 525 31.42 15.53 27.89
N ASP A 526 30.71 15.36 29.00
CA ASP A 526 29.77 16.36 29.51
C ASP A 526 30.48 17.68 29.92
N PHE A 527 31.79 17.62 30.20
CA PHE A 527 32.60 18.82 30.39
C PHE A 527 32.52 19.80 29.21
N LEU A 528 32.27 19.32 27.97
CA LEU A 528 32.17 20.19 26.79
C LEU A 528 31.06 21.23 26.95
N PHE A 529 30.02 20.90 27.73
CA PHE A 529 28.84 21.71 28.00
C PHE A 529 28.92 22.52 29.30
N ASP A 530 30.06 22.48 30.01
CA ASP A 530 30.25 23.24 31.24
C ASP A 530 30.01 24.74 31.01
N GLN A 531 28.88 25.22 31.53
CA GLN A 531 28.43 26.60 31.42
C GLN A 531 29.45 27.59 31.99
N ASN A 532 30.09 27.27 33.12
CA ASN A 532 31.08 28.14 33.74
C ASN A 532 32.31 28.32 32.85
N LEU A 533 32.66 27.29 32.09
CA LEU A 533 33.76 27.37 31.13
C LEU A 533 33.36 28.07 29.84
N LEU A 534 32.14 27.85 29.32
CA LEU A 534 31.69 28.43 28.04
C LEU A 534 31.25 29.89 28.13
N THR A 535 30.96 30.40 29.33
CA THR A 535 30.50 31.79 29.55
C THR A 535 31.63 32.77 29.87
N ARG A 536 32.86 32.32 30.15
CA ARG A 536 34.01 33.17 30.49
C ARG A 536 34.59 33.91 29.28
N SER A 537 35.30 35.03 29.51
CA SER A 537 35.89 35.87 28.45
C SER A 537 37.14 35.30 27.76
N ARG A 538 37.78 34.24 28.30
CA ARG A 538 39.07 33.70 27.81
C ARG A 538 39.03 32.20 27.56
N VAL A 539 38.04 31.74 26.80
CA VAL A 539 37.92 30.32 26.45
C VAL A 539 38.77 30.03 25.22
N LEU A 540 39.80 29.21 25.39
CA LEU A 540 40.60 28.68 24.29
C LEU A 540 39.74 27.87 23.32
N ASN A 541 39.87 28.15 22.02
CA ASN A 541 39.16 27.44 20.94
C ASN A 541 37.64 27.34 21.19
N TRP A 542 37.03 28.44 21.65
CA TRP A 542 35.61 28.46 22.01
C TRP A 542 34.72 27.99 20.87
N ASP A 543 34.97 28.49 19.65
CA ASP A 543 34.22 28.11 18.46
C ASP A 543 34.36 26.60 18.20
N GLU A 544 35.58 26.04 18.22
CA GLU A 544 35.78 24.60 18.03
C GLU A 544 35.12 23.76 19.13
N ARG A 545 35.22 24.19 20.39
CA ARG A 545 34.58 23.48 21.51
C ARG A 545 33.08 23.44 21.35
N LEU A 546 32.45 24.56 20.99
CA LEU A 546 31.00 24.61 20.81
C LEU A 546 30.54 23.79 19.60
N ARG A 547 31.33 23.79 18.52
CA ARG A 547 31.11 22.88 17.38
C ARG A 547 31.20 21.42 17.81
N THR A 548 32.25 21.05 18.54
CA THR A 548 32.41 19.69 19.05
C THR A 548 31.26 19.30 19.97
N ALA A 549 30.82 20.19 20.87
CA ALA A 549 29.68 19.96 21.76
C ALA A 549 28.41 19.60 20.96
N ALA A 550 28.11 20.36 19.90
CA ALA A 550 26.98 20.05 19.01
C ALA A 550 27.14 18.67 18.34
N LYS A 551 28.32 18.38 17.81
CA LYS A 551 28.63 17.11 17.10
C LYS A 551 28.57 15.86 18.01
N VAL A 552 28.77 16.02 19.32
CA VAL A 552 28.72 14.90 20.29
C VAL A 552 27.41 14.81 21.09
N SER A 553 26.43 15.66 20.75
CA SER A 553 25.10 15.68 21.40
C SER A 553 24.18 14.55 20.91
N CYS A 554 24.70 13.33 20.81
CA CYS A 554 23.98 12.18 20.26
C CYS A 554 23.13 11.43 21.29
N SER A 555 23.38 11.59 22.60
CA SER A 555 22.55 11.06 23.67
C SER A 555 21.56 12.12 24.17
N ILE A 556 20.39 11.69 24.66
CA ILE A 556 19.34 12.58 25.20
C ILE A 556 19.92 13.53 26.26
N GLN A 557 20.71 12.99 27.21
CA GLN A 557 21.38 13.79 28.24
C GLN A 557 22.22 14.95 27.67
N ARG A 558 22.99 14.71 26.60
CA ARG A 558 23.83 15.75 25.99
C ARG A 558 23.04 16.71 25.12
N GLN A 559 21.96 16.25 24.49
CA GLN A 559 21.02 17.14 23.82
C GLN A 559 20.44 18.13 24.82
N ASP A 560 19.99 17.66 25.98
CA ASP A 560 19.47 18.53 27.05
C ASP A 560 20.52 19.54 27.53
N LEU A 561 21.77 19.11 27.71
CA LEU A 561 22.88 20.01 28.07
C LEU A 561 23.12 21.08 27.00
N TYR A 562 23.05 20.72 25.71
CA TYR A 562 23.20 21.68 24.61
C TYR A 562 22.02 22.66 24.51
N LEU A 563 20.79 22.16 24.70
CA LEU A 563 19.57 22.96 24.69
C LEU A 563 19.54 23.95 25.86
N LYS A 564 20.03 23.55 27.05
CA LYS A 564 20.17 24.46 28.21
C LYS A 564 21.05 25.67 27.92
N LEU A 565 22.02 25.57 27.01
CA LEU A 565 22.86 26.72 26.63
C LEU A 565 22.08 27.80 25.87
N PHE A 566 20.94 27.47 25.23
CA PHE A 566 20.24 28.36 24.29
C PHE A 566 20.05 29.79 24.83
N ASN A 567 19.50 29.90 26.05
CA ASN A 567 19.16 31.17 26.69
C ASN A 567 20.30 31.76 27.54
N GLU A 568 21.39 31.04 27.73
CA GLU A 568 22.51 31.45 28.56
C GLU A 568 23.27 32.63 27.92
N TYR A 569 23.86 33.47 28.77
CA TYR A 569 24.66 34.60 28.33
C TYR A 569 26.14 34.25 28.31
N THR A 570 26.81 34.41 27.16
CA THR A 570 28.27 34.26 27.08
C THR A 570 28.98 35.61 27.11
N MET A 571 29.90 35.77 28.08
CA MET A 571 30.77 36.96 28.13
C MET A 571 31.81 36.96 27.01
N TYR A 572 32.06 35.81 26.34
CA TYR A 572 33.02 35.72 25.25
C TYR A 572 32.58 36.50 24.01
N ARG A 573 31.31 36.36 23.62
CA ARG A 573 30.70 37.11 22.49
C ARG A 573 29.82 38.27 22.96
N ASN A 574 29.64 38.44 24.28
CA ASN A 574 28.78 39.44 24.91
C ASN A 574 27.33 39.39 24.38
N LYS A 575 26.76 38.18 24.30
CA LYS A 575 25.39 37.92 23.85
C LYS A 575 24.90 36.56 24.33
N LYS A 576 23.60 36.28 24.17
CA LYS A 576 23.03 34.95 24.40
C LYS A 576 23.55 33.95 23.35
N PHE A 577 23.67 32.66 23.71
CA PHE A 577 24.18 31.63 22.79
C PHE A 577 23.39 31.54 21.50
N TYR A 578 22.04 31.58 21.56
CA TYR A 578 21.22 31.52 20.35
C TYR A 578 21.53 32.65 19.36
N LYS A 579 22.13 33.77 19.77
CA LYS A 579 22.56 34.90 18.91
C LYS A 579 23.97 34.71 18.31
N THR A 580 24.60 33.57 18.56
CA THR A 580 25.92 33.22 18.00
C THR A 580 25.74 32.30 16.82
N ASP A 581 26.45 32.59 15.73
CA ASP A 581 26.49 31.80 14.50
C ASP A 581 26.95 30.35 14.76
N VAL A 582 27.99 30.18 15.59
CA VAL A 582 28.53 28.86 15.92
C VAL A 582 27.51 27.99 16.66
N TYR A 583 26.73 28.58 17.58
CA TYR A 583 25.67 27.84 18.26
C TYR A 583 24.56 27.46 17.29
N MET A 584 24.10 28.40 16.46
CA MET A 584 23.00 28.16 15.53
C MET A 584 23.36 27.10 14.48
N TRP A 585 24.59 27.13 13.98
CA TRP A 585 25.16 26.07 13.14
C TRP A 585 25.08 24.69 13.81
N GLY A 586 25.43 24.61 15.10
CA GLY A 586 25.39 23.36 15.86
C GLY A 586 23.96 22.91 16.14
N TYR A 587 23.07 23.87 16.42
CA TYR A 587 21.65 23.66 16.68
C TYR A 587 20.91 23.06 15.47
N ALA A 588 21.16 23.60 14.26
CA ALA A 588 20.64 23.05 13.01
C ALA A 588 21.06 21.59 12.78
N ARG A 589 22.33 21.26 13.08
CA ARG A 589 22.84 19.89 12.92
C ARG A 589 22.30 18.95 13.97
N LEU A 590 22.09 19.43 15.20
CA LEU A 590 21.46 18.65 16.26
C LEU A 590 20.06 18.20 15.83
N LEU A 591 19.25 19.10 15.25
CA LEU A 591 17.94 18.79 14.68
C LEU A 591 18.01 17.73 13.57
N LEU A 592 18.92 17.89 12.59
CA LEU A 592 19.06 16.94 11.48
C LEU A 592 19.55 15.57 11.93
N TRP A 593 20.53 15.48 12.83
CA TRP A 593 21.25 14.22 13.07
C TRP A 593 20.85 13.46 14.33
N TYR A 594 20.41 14.16 15.39
CA TYR A 594 20.33 13.56 16.73
C TYR A 594 18.98 13.68 17.40
N VAL A 595 18.21 14.72 17.10
CA VAL A 595 16.91 14.90 17.74
C VAL A 595 16.00 13.73 17.39
N ASP A 596 15.43 13.14 18.44
CA ASP A 596 14.29 12.24 18.34
C ASP A 596 13.02 13.07 18.42
N ILE A 597 12.41 13.29 17.26
CA ILE A 597 11.22 14.13 17.11
C ILE A 597 10.00 13.48 17.78
N ASN A 598 10.03 12.16 18.02
CA ASN A 598 9.00 11.46 18.80
C ASN A 598 9.06 11.78 20.30
N ASN A 599 10.12 12.44 20.78
CA ASN A 599 10.21 12.86 22.17
C ASN A 599 9.34 14.09 22.44
N THR A 600 8.07 13.84 22.76
CA THR A 600 7.06 14.87 23.04
C THR A 600 7.44 15.82 24.19
N SER A 601 8.35 15.41 25.09
CA SER A 601 8.80 16.26 26.21
C SER A 601 9.57 17.50 25.76
N LEU A 602 10.16 17.48 24.55
CA LEU A 602 10.93 18.60 24.01
C LEU A 602 10.10 19.54 23.13
N LEU A 603 8.88 19.16 22.76
CA LEU A 603 8.04 19.88 21.80
C LEU A 603 7.82 21.35 22.21
N GLU A 604 7.50 21.58 23.47
CA GLU A 604 7.24 22.92 24.00
C GLU A 604 8.48 23.81 24.02
N ILE A 605 9.66 23.21 24.29
CA ILE A 605 10.95 23.91 24.22
C ILE A 605 11.22 24.35 22.77
N TYR A 606 10.97 23.48 21.79
CA TYR A 606 11.16 23.83 20.37
C TYR A 606 10.18 24.88 19.87
N LYS A 607 8.91 24.88 20.33
CA LYS A 607 7.96 25.96 20.04
C LYS A 607 8.48 27.31 20.53
N GLN A 608 8.95 27.38 21.78
CA GLN A 608 9.51 28.60 22.35
C GLN A 608 10.78 29.05 21.60
N HIS A 609 11.65 28.11 21.24
CA HIS A 609 12.87 28.43 20.50
C HIS A 609 12.55 28.93 19.09
N PHE A 610 11.53 28.38 18.42
CA PHE A 610 11.09 28.83 17.10
C PHE A 610 10.78 30.33 17.10
N ASP A 611 9.94 30.79 18.03
CA ASP A 611 9.55 32.20 18.15
C ASP A 611 10.77 33.11 18.43
N ILE A 612 11.68 32.67 19.31
CA ILE A 612 12.89 33.45 19.66
C ILE A 612 13.83 33.57 18.46
N ILE A 613 14.01 32.50 17.69
CA ILE A 613 14.89 32.49 16.52
C ILE A 613 14.32 33.41 15.43
N VAL A 614 13.03 33.28 15.12
CA VAL A 614 12.35 34.13 14.12
C VAL A 614 12.44 35.60 14.53
N SER A 615 12.10 35.91 15.79
CA SER A 615 12.18 37.27 16.33
C SER A 615 13.58 37.86 16.25
N HIS A 616 14.62 37.05 16.49
CA HIS A 616 15.99 37.53 16.34
C HIS A 616 16.38 37.73 14.88
N CYS A 617 16.00 36.83 13.97
CA CYS A 617 16.28 36.99 12.54
C CYS A 617 15.68 38.27 11.98
N LEU A 618 14.46 38.63 12.41
CA LEU A 618 13.81 39.90 12.06
C LEU A 618 14.55 41.15 12.56
N SER A 619 15.41 41.03 13.59
CA SER A 619 16.23 42.14 14.09
C SER A 619 17.58 42.31 13.37
N LEU A 620 17.90 41.41 12.43
CA LEU A 620 19.18 41.39 11.72
C LEU A 620 19.05 41.94 10.30
N ASN A 621 20.16 42.34 9.71
CA ASN A 621 20.27 42.83 8.35
C ASN A 621 20.98 41.80 7.45
N ALA A 622 20.22 41.17 6.55
CA ALA A 622 20.72 40.16 5.63
C ALA A 622 21.81 40.63 4.65
N ASN A 623 22.02 41.95 4.51
CA ASN A 623 23.11 42.50 3.70
C ASN A 623 24.47 42.44 4.39
N ILE A 624 24.51 42.25 5.72
CA ILE A 624 25.75 42.14 6.48
C ILE A 624 26.24 40.68 6.44
N PRO A 625 27.46 40.38 5.93
CA PRO A 625 27.91 39.00 5.72
C PRO A 625 27.88 38.10 6.97
N SER A 626 28.23 38.64 8.14
CA SER A 626 28.20 37.89 9.40
C SER A 626 26.78 37.56 9.85
N GLU A 627 25.82 38.46 9.63
CA GLU A 627 24.42 38.26 9.97
C GLU A 627 23.73 37.36 8.95
N LYS A 628 24.08 37.48 7.66
CA LYS A 628 23.64 36.58 6.61
C LYS A 628 24.01 35.13 6.90
N SER A 629 25.24 34.88 7.39
CA SER A 629 25.65 33.52 7.78
C SER A 629 24.82 32.97 8.93
N TYR A 630 24.48 33.82 9.91
CA TYR A 630 23.59 33.43 11.00
C TYR A 630 22.18 33.11 10.50
N ILE A 631 21.59 33.99 9.69
CA ILE A 631 20.24 33.82 9.14
C ILE A 631 20.15 32.52 8.33
N ARG A 632 21.18 32.20 7.53
CA ARG A 632 21.24 30.92 6.81
C ARG A 632 21.12 29.73 7.75
N ASP A 633 21.96 29.66 8.79
CA ASP A 633 21.97 28.53 9.71
C ASP A 633 20.69 28.51 10.58
N ALA A 634 20.09 29.66 10.86
CA ALA A 634 18.81 29.79 11.54
C ALA A 634 17.62 29.30 10.69
N LEU A 635 17.56 29.66 9.39
CA LEU A 635 16.53 29.17 8.47
C LEU A 635 16.57 27.64 8.36
N ILE A 636 17.76 27.06 8.27
CA ILE A 636 17.93 25.61 8.29
C ILE A 636 17.34 25.00 9.56
N ALA A 637 17.63 25.59 10.73
CA ALA A 637 17.08 25.12 11.99
C ALA A 637 15.55 25.23 12.03
N LEU A 638 14.98 26.35 11.57
CA LEU A 638 13.54 26.57 11.52
C LEU A 638 12.85 25.56 10.58
N ILE A 639 13.44 25.26 9.43
CA ILE A 639 12.94 24.24 8.49
C ILE A 639 12.88 22.86 9.15
N TYR A 640 13.94 22.40 9.83
CA TYR A 640 13.89 21.11 10.54
C TYR A 640 12.96 21.12 11.76
N MET A 641 12.77 22.28 12.42
CA MET A 641 11.76 22.38 13.48
C MET A 641 10.34 22.14 12.93
N LEU A 642 10.05 22.48 11.67
CA LEU A 642 8.73 22.20 11.10
C LEU A 642 8.42 20.70 11.03
N THR A 643 9.40 19.80 11.06
CA THR A 643 9.16 18.34 11.17
C THR A 643 8.35 17.94 12.40
N PHE A 644 8.34 18.75 13.47
CA PHE A 644 7.45 18.52 14.62
C PHE A 644 5.95 18.58 14.26
N ARG A 645 5.59 19.14 13.09
CA ARG A 645 4.21 19.09 12.56
C ARG A 645 3.70 17.66 12.33
N GLU A 646 4.59 16.70 12.11
CA GLU A 646 4.21 15.30 11.93
C GLU A 646 3.57 14.69 13.19
N ILE A 647 4.07 15.05 14.38
CA ILE A 647 3.49 14.59 15.66
C ILE A 647 2.54 15.61 16.29
N SER A 648 2.62 16.87 15.88
CA SER A 648 1.78 17.97 16.38
C SER A 648 1.40 18.89 15.21
N PRO A 649 0.32 18.59 14.48
CA PRO A 649 -0.08 19.37 13.29
C PRO A 649 -0.26 20.88 13.55
N GLN A 650 -0.49 21.27 14.80
CA GLN A 650 -0.62 22.66 15.27
C GLN A 650 0.73 23.36 15.52
N PHE A 651 1.87 22.68 15.32
CA PHE A 651 3.19 23.29 15.46
C PHE A 651 3.35 24.38 14.39
N VAL A 652 3.30 25.65 14.81
CA VAL A 652 3.24 26.82 13.92
C VAL A 652 1.98 26.75 13.03
N GLU A 653 0.80 26.73 13.68
CA GLU A 653 -0.49 26.74 13.00
C GLU A 653 -0.66 27.98 12.12
N LYS A 654 -1.38 27.84 11.00
CA LYS A 654 -1.71 28.96 10.11
C LYS A 654 -2.40 30.08 10.90
N ASP A 655 -2.05 31.32 10.58
CA ASP A 655 -2.54 32.54 11.26
C ASP A 655 -2.12 32.70 12.73
N SER A 656 -1.35 31.77 13.31
CA SER A 656 -0.76 31.94 14.65
C SER A 656 0.26 33.09 14.68
N SER A 657 0.57 33.59 15.89
CA SER A 657 1.63 34.60 16.05
C SER A 657 2.97 34.12 15.48
N ALA A 658 3.33 32.86 15.70
CA ALA A 658 4.55 32.23 15.19
C ALA A 658 4.57 32.22 13.65
N TYR A 659 3.47 31.80 13.03
CA TYR A 659 3.32 31.79 11.57
C TYR A 659 3.43 33.19 10.97
N ASN A 660 2.72 34.17 11.53
CA ASN A 660 2.76 35.55 11.06
C ASN A 660 4.15 36.19 11.19
N GLN A 661 4.91 35.85 12.22
CA GLN A 661 6.31 36.30 12.35
C GLN A 661 7.23 35.62 11.34
N ALA A 662 7.03 34.32 11.10
CA ALA A 662 7.80 33.56 10.13
C ALA A 662 7.56 34.06 8.69
N GLN A 663 6.31 34.37 8.35
CA GLN A 663 5.96 34.98 7.06
C GLN A 663 6.63 36.34 6.87
N LYS A 664 6.58 37.21 7.90
CA LYS A 664 7.29 38.50 7.88
C LYS A 664 8.79 38.34 7.66
N LEU A 665 9.40 37.28 8.20
CA LEU A 665 10.81 36.98 7.98
C LEU A 665 11.05 36.62 6.50
N CYS A 666 10.23 35.74 5.91
CA CYS A 666 10.31 35.42 4.49
C CYS A 666 10.17 36.67 3.61
N ASP A 667 9.17 37.51 3.87
CA ASP A 667 8.91 38.76 3.15
C ASP A 667 10.14 39.70 3.20
N SER A 668 10.73 39.88 4.39
CA SER A 668 11.93 40.72 4.59
C SER A 668 13.17 40.22 3.86
N LEU A 669 13.21 38.94 3.50
CA LEU A 669 14.34 38.30 2.83
C LEU A 669 14.15 38.18 1.32
N GLN A 670 12.96 38.53 0.78
CA GLN A 670 12.69 38.46 -0.66
C GLN A 670 13.69 39.26 -1.50
N THR A 671 14.10 40.44 -1.02
CA THR A 671 15.09 41.28 -1.72
C THR A 671 16.53 40.81 -1.55
N THR A 672 16.79 39.94 -0.57
CA THR A 672 18.13 39.47 -0.23
C THR A 672 18.13 37.95 0.02
N PRO A 673 17.86 37.13 -1.01
CA PRO A 673 17.65 35.70 -0.85
C PRO A 673 18.85 35.00 -0.20
N ILE A 674 18.52 34.02 0.65
CA ILE A 674 19.50 33.28 1.44
C ILE A 674 19.74 31.93 0.77
N LEU A 675 20.87 31.83 0.06
CA LEU A 675 21.29 30.59 -0.59
C LEU A 675 22.16 29.75 0.35
N SER A 676 22.04 28.43 0.23
CA SER A 676 22.89 27.47 0.93
C SER A 676 23.46 26.47 -0.07
N ARG A 677 24.79 26.40 -0.16
CA ARG A 677 25.46 25.30 -0.90
C ARG A 677 25.35 23.96 -0.18
N LYS A 678 24.84 23.97 1.05
CA LYS A 678 24.77 22.79 1.91
C LYS A 678 23.42 22.11 1.85
N ALA A 679 22.33 22.84 1.56
CA ALA A 679 20.95 22.36 1.61
C ALA A 679 20.13 23.14 0.58
N ASN A 680 19.37 22.43 -0.26
CA ASN A 680 18.60 22.94 -1.40
C ASN A 680 19.40 23.91 -2.29
N ILE A 681 20.16 23.35 -3.23
CA ILE A 681 21.11 24.10 -4.07
C ILE A 681 20.40 25.06 -5.04
N GLU A 682 19.15 24.74 -5.40
CA GLU A 682 18.42 25.38 -6.49
C GLU A 682 17.55 26.55 -6.00
N ASP A 683 16.94 26.42 -4.82
CA ASP A 683 16.04 27.43 -4.26
C ASP A 683 16.63 28.16 -3.04
N PRO A 684 16.31 29.46 -2.85
CA PRO A 684 16.58 30.16 -1.60
C PRO A 684 15.90 29.50 -0.39
N LEU A 685 16.61 29.42 0.73
CA LEU A 685 16.09 28.83 1.97
C LEU A 685 14.84 29.53 2.48
N ASN A 686 14.72 30.85 2.28
CA ASN A 686 13.53 31.60 2.67
C ASN A 686 12.30 31.22 1.84
N GLN A 687 12.49 30.87 0.55
CA GLN A 687 11.41 30.41 -0.31
C GLN A 687 10.96 28.99 0.09
N LEU A 688 11.92 28.08 0.33
CA LEU A 688 11.60 26.74 0.84
C LEU A 688 10.88 26.80 2.20
N PHE A 689 11.36 27.66 3.10
CA PHE A 689 10.74 27.84 4.41
C PHE A 689 9.30 28.36 4.31
N GLU A 690 9.05 29.33 3.44
CA GLU A 690 7.71 29.84 3.13
C GLU A 690 6.81 28.74 2.54
N GLN A 691 7.30 27.98 1.57
CA GLN A 691 6.56 26.86 0.98
C GLN A 691 6.22 25.77 2.00
N LEU A 692 7.12 25.48 2.94
CA LEU A 692 6.84 24.55 4.04
C LEU A 692 5.83 25.14 5.03
N LEU A 693 5.89 26.43 5.34
CA LEU A 693 4.90 27.08 6.20
C LEU A 693 3.49 26.96 5.61
N ASP A 694 3.37 27.17 4.30
CA ASP A 694 2.11 27.14 3.53
C ASP A 694 1.67 25.73 3.10
N GLY A 695 2.54 24.75 3.26
CA GLY A 695 2.32 23.38 2.79
C GLY A 695 2.40 23.23 1.28
N SER A 696 2.99 24.18 0.54
CA SER A 696 3.13 24.12 -0.91
C SER A 696 4.48 23.56 -1.38
N ALA A 697 5.35 23.10 -0.48
CA ALA A 697 6.65 22.55 -0.85
C ALA A 697 6.52 21.21 -1.57
N THR A 698 7.27 21.03 -2.66
CA THR A 698 7.34 19.76 -3.40
C THR A 698 8.22 18.75 -2.67
N GLN A 699 8.04 17.46 -2.96
CA GLN A 699 8.90 16.42 -2.37
C GLN A 699 10.37 16.59 -2.78
N GLU A 700 10.64 16.99 -4.02
CA GLU A 700 12.01 17.22 -4.49
C GLU A 700 12.69 18.33 -3.69
N GLN A 701 11.98 19.43 -3.44
CA GLN A 701 12.43 20.52 -2.58
C GLN A 701 12.71 20.06 -1.14
N VAL A 702 11.86 19.19 -0.60
CA VAL A 702 12.04 18.58 0.72
C VAL A 702 13.26 17.66 0.75
N ARG A 703 13.42 16.77 -0.23
CA ARG A 703 14.56 15.85 -0.34
C ARG A 703 15.89 16.60 -0.48
N ASN A 704 15.92 17.64 -1.29
CA ASN A 704 17.10 18.48 -1.51
C ASN A 704 17.54 19.24 -0.23
N MET A 705 16.64 19.39 0.75
CA MET A 705 16.93 19.99 2.06
C MET A 705 17.58 19.01 3.06
N ILE A 706 17.46 17.70 2.84
CA ILE A 706 17.94 16.68 3.79
C ILE A 706 19.46 16.48 3.70
N GLU A 707 20.15 17.08 2.73
CA GLU A 707 21.61 17.15 2.76
C GLU A 707 22.07 18.36 3.57
N ILE A 708 22.91 18.13 4.59
CA ILE A 708 23.83 19.14 5.14
C ILE A 708 25.15 18.43 5.37
N ASP A 709 25.95 18.34 4.32
CA ASP A 709 27.42 18.42 4.44
C ASP A 709 28.15 18.67 3.13
#